data_AF-A0A4Q7DGP3-F1
#
_entry.id   AF-A0A4Q7DGP3-F1
#
_cell.length_a   1.000
_cell.length_b   1.000
_cell.length_c   1.000
_cell.angle_alpha   90.00
_cell.angle_beta   90.00
_cell.angle_gamma   90.00
#
_symmetry.space_group_name_H-M   'P 1'
#
loop_
_entity.id
_entity.type
_entity.pdbx_description
1 polymer ?
#
loop_
_entity_poly.entity_id
_entity_poly.type
_entity_poly.pdbx_seq_one_letter_code
_entity_poly.pdbx_strand_id
1 'polypeptide(L)'
;MTKASLNKIFRDRYGFVFDSSVTLAAMKKELTKYEHMAANGPLLAAGEYNVSGDFKAITTNNGYSFFKINDKKMTFSEPTGLNDAKLKAIDDFLYKQKRNYVQVDVAAARNANIHFLKIEKRDLRQIKNRDANAKEYDLFKDVSMNEGQCVVDVIMYFMQKHTNMTRAQLVEELKSCVDRDEDSDITELLNVINNDKGYSINTMMRWVATKSDITAYVIDPFGNTISYHVAKTTRVFIACLMNNEHLYVLGDSQKKYLSSQKKIQMNELTFKEGFEDADFCTVQNCLNSTKKVVYVDVNCLSHVINEVIQTTNMIPCPILTHNNLAIKFRHPKTNQVFIASQDYDIRKSICDDLFAQTKYSEFKWNNQTYAQIFDSFLAYTNGKKIIEFKSYYSKEFYDILQIYLFGGYNACMIKGTEWKNGKLPPNMRTFDRRGCYTSCLLNNLDPYPVFSVHDHVERLDADATIPIGWAYISKDAMLGHMKFVLGWYPSFFVKYLIENGYDRTNVTLINKSSSVLPPKFFKKAVKNIQSIAVGTGGAKRIVNSGVGAWGKRVNKTGLTAVTDSEDVALAMLNEYPDLTIDQYSDLFHLNRSKTTPIMSGHVPLRAHIVCMGHILLHKMTQEICDENTIILGYKTDSIQVINPRKEWVLKGCKPKSECAIGEIHEEENKNLYGLHPDEFVGIPYEHKKREFTVVESGLKSFKVDAGAGYGKSFLLLMLYGEAKLLNLKVEKLAWTKNAANNIGGQTL
;
A
#
# COMPACT_ATOMS: atom_id res chain seq x y z
N MET A 1 33.36 -25.48 -2.12
CA MET A 1 32.06 -26.08 -1.74
C MET A 1 31.21 -26.30 -2.99
N THR A 2 30.56 -27.45 -3.16
CA THR A 2 29.67 -27.72 -4.33
C THR A 2 28.26 -27.16 -4.09
N LYS A 3 27.44 -26.99 -5.15
CA LYS A 3 26.02 -26.59 -5.03
C LYS A 3 25.24 -27.57 -4.13
N ALA A 4 25.54 -28.86 -4.23
CA ALA A 4 24.93 -29.91 -3.41
C ALA A 4 25.26 -29.75 -1.92
N SER A 5 26.53 -29.49 -1.57
CA SER A 5 26.93 -29.25 -0.17
C SER A 5 26.27 -27.99 0.42
N LEU A 6 26.14 -26.93 -0.39
CA LEU A 6 25.45 -25.71 0.01
C LEU A 6 23.96 -25.94 0.25
N ASN A 7 23.29 -26.59 -0.70
CA ASN A 7 21.89 -26.94 -0.60
C ASN A 7 21.60 -27.84 0.60
N LYS A 8 22.53 -28.72 0.98
CA LYS A 8 22.43 -29.54 2.19
C LYS A 8 22.50 -28.67 3.45
N ILE A 9 23.52 -27.80 3.58
CA ILE A 9 23.64 -26.88 4.74
C ILE A 9 22.40 -26.00 4.90
N PHE A 10 21.86 -25.49 3.79
CA PHE A 10 20.68 -24.64 3.81
C PHE A 10 19.39 -25.39 4.17
N ARG A 11 19.22 -26.60 3.63
CA ARG A 11 18.09 -27.46 3.97
C ARG A 11 18.12 -27.85 5.44
N ASP A 12 19.28 -28.27 5.94
CA ASP A 12 19.46 -28.77 7.30
C ASP A 12 19.31 -27.66 8.35
N ARG A 13 19.68 -26.41 8.02
CA ARG A 13 19.72 -25.30 9.00
C ARG A 13 18.59 -24.28 8.87
N TYR A 14 18.02 -24.12 7.68
CA TYR A 14 17.01 -23.07 7.41
C TYR A 14 15.77 -23.58 6.66
N GLY A 15 15.69 -24.87 6.31
CA GLY A 15 14.49 -25.48 5.74
C GLY A 15 14.22 -25.18 4.26
N PHE A 16 15.17 -24.62 3.50
CA PHE A 16 14.98 -24.34 2.06
C PHE A 16 16.25 -24.59 1.21
N VAL A 17 16.10 -24.51 -0.13
CA VAL A 17 17.14 -24.85 -1.12
C VAL A 17 17.33 -23.70 -2.12
N PHE A 18 18.55 -23.45 -2.61
CA PHE A 18 18.83 -22.37 -3.59
C PHE A 18 18.49 -22.76 -5.03
N ASP A 19 17.80 -21.88 -5.75
CA ASP A 19 17.39 -22.13 -7.16
C ASP A 19 18.00 -21.19 -8.22
N SER A 20 18.77 -20.16 -7.84
CA SER A 20 19.36 -19.20 -8.80
C SER A 20 20.88 -19.34 -8.98
N SER A 21 21.34 -19.37 -10.23
CA SER A 21 22.76 -19.39 -10.60
C SER A 21 23.49 -18.07 -10.28
N VAL A 22 22.77 -16.94 -10.34
CA VAL A 22 23.29 -15.59 -10.05
C VAL A 22 23.62 -15.44 -8.56
N THR A 23 22.76 -15.96 -7.67
CA THR A 23 22.96 -15.88 -6.22
C THR A 23 24.11 -16.77 -5.74
N LEU A 24 24.33 -17.91 -6.42
CA LEU A 24 25.46 -18.80 -6.16
C LEU A 24 26.81 -18.13 -6.49
N ALA A 25 26.88 -17.35 -7.57
CA ALA A 25 28.10 -16.63 -7.95
C ALA A 25 28.45 -15.52 -6.95
N ALA A 26 27.46 -14.76 -6.49
CA ALA A 26 27.64 -13.72 -5.46
C ALA A 26 28.12 -14.30 -4.12
N MET A 27 27.54 -15.43 -3.70
CA MET A 27 27.93 -16.09 -2.45
C MET A 27 29.32 -16.73 -2.52
N LYS A 28 29.71 -17.30 -3.67
CA LYS A 28 31.09 -17.77 -3.89
C LYS A 28 32.12 -16.64 -3.76
N LYS A 29 31.79 -15.44 -4.24
CA LYS A 29 32.66 -14.26 -4.14
C LYS A 29 32.90 -13.85 -2.68
N GLU A 30 31.86 -13.85 -1.85
CA GLU A 30 32.00 -13.55 -0.41
C GLU A 30 32.74 -14.66 0.35
N LEU A 31 32.47 -15.94 0.06
CA LEU A 31 33.21 -17.06 0.65
C LEU A 31 34.72 -16.98 0.37
N THR A 32 35.10 -16.63 -0.86
CA THR A 32 36.51 -16.48 -1.24
C THR A 32 37.22 -15.39 -0.42
N LYS A 33 36.51 -14.32 -0.07
CA LYS A 33 37.04 -13.23 0.76
C LYS A 33 37.37 -13.71 2.18
N TYR A 34 36.50 -14.51 2.79
CA TYR A 34 36.71 -15.05 4.14
C TYR A 34 37.74 -16.18 4.18
N GLU A 35 37.81 -17.02 3.14
CA GLU A 35 38.89 -18.01 3.00
C GLU A 35 40.26 -17.32 2.91
N HIS A 36 40.34 -16.19 2.20
CA HIS A 36 41.57 -15.39 2.12
C HIS A 36 41.95 -14.70 3.44
N MET A 37 40.95 -14.28 4.24
CA MET A 37 41.16 -13.71 5.57
C MET A 37 41.61 -14.78 6.59
N ALA A 38 41.04 -15.98 6.54
CA ALA A 38 41.44 -17.10 7.39
C ALA A 38 42.84 -17.63 7.06
N ALA A 39 43.25 -17.55 5.78
CA ALA A 39 44.57 -17.98 5.34
C ALA A 39 45.70 -16.99 5.65
N ASN A 40 45.40 -15.69 5.81
CA ASN A 40 46.40 -14.62 5.85
C ASN A 40 46.27 -13.64 7.04
N GLY A 41 45.33 -13.86 7.97
CA GLY A 41 45.13 -12.99 9.14
C GLY A 41 46.05 -13.38 10.32
N PRO A 42 46.63 -12.41 11.05
CA PRO A 42 47.36 -12.72 12.27
C PRO A 42 46.39 -13.21 13.35
N LEU A 43 46.70 -14.36 13.97
CA LEU A 43 46.08 -14.83 15.22
C LEU A 43 46.37 -13.79 16.32
N LEU A 44 45.45 -12.85 16.54
CA LEU A 44 45.54 -11.88 17.63
C LEU A 44 44.88 -12.46 18.88
N ALA A 45 45.62 -12.42 19.99
CA ALA A 45 45.18 -12.90 21.29
C ALA A 45 43.99 -12.09 21.83
N ALA A 46 43.06 -12.79 22.48
CA ALA A 46 41.85 -12.23 23.06
C ALA A 46 42.13 -11.12 24.09
N GLY A 47 41.47 -9.97 23.93
CA GLY A 47 41.40 -8.89 24.92
C GLY A 47 40.05 -8.18 24.86
N GLU A 48 39.37 -8.07 26.00
CA GLU A 48 38.09 -7.36 26.13
C GLU A 48 38.31 -5.84 26.31
N TYR A 49 37.50 -5.02 25.63
CA TYR A 49 37.41 -3.58 25.88
C TYR A 49 35.96 -3.18 26.21
N ASN A 50 35.77 -2.57 27.39
CA ASN A 50 34.51 -1.98 27.85
C ASN A 50 34.50 -0.45 27.65
N VAL A 51 33.39 0.09 27.15
CA VAL A 51 33.06 1.54 27.16
C VAL A 51 31.56 1.70 27.40
N SER A 52 31.17 2.51 28.39
CA SER A 52 29.78 2.81 28.78
C SER A 52 29.31 4.20 28.31
N GLY A 53 27.98 4.41 28.22
CA GLY A 53 27.36 5.73 27.97
C GLY A 53 25.85 5.77 28.28
N ASP A 54 25.37 6.88 28.85
CA ASP A 54 24.01 7.10 29.41
C ASP A 54 22.92 7.51 28.40
N PHE A 55 21.64 7.29 28.77
CA PHE A 55 20.43 7.63 27.98
C PHE A 55 19.76 8.94 28.42
N LYS A 56 19.17 9.70 27.47
CA LYS A 56 18.33 10.89 27.75
C LYS A 56 17.06 10.89 26.88
N ALA A 57 15.90 11.09 27.49
CA ALA A 57 14.59 11.16 26.82
C ALA A 57 14.33 12.54 26.21
N ILE A 58 13.62 12.60 25.07
CA ILE A 58 13.13 13.84 24.46
C ILE A 58 11.63 13.70 24.19
N THR A 59 10.84 14.61 24.75
CA THR A 59 9.38 14.70 24.59
C THR A 59 9.05 15.67 23.44
N THR A 60 8.04 15.36 22.62
CA THR A 60 7.55 16.28 21.57
C THR A 60 6.14 16.81 21.89
N ASN A 61 5.80 18.00 21.36
CA ASN A 61 4.55 18.75 21.63
C ASN A 61 3.24 18.05 21.20
N ASN A 62 3.32 16.86 20.58
CA ASN A 62 2.15 16.07 20.18
C ASN A 62 1.94 14.83 21.09
N GLY A 63 2.57 14.78 22.27
CA GLY A 63 2.40 13.68 23.23
C GLY A 63 3.15 12.39 22.87
N TYR A 64 4.03 12.40 21.86
CA TYR A 64 4.88 11.27 21.52
C TYR A 64 6.24 11.39 22.20
N SER A 65 6.63 10.34 22.93
CA SER A 65 7.98 10.12 23.46
C SER A 65 8.72 9.15 22.54
N PHE A 66 9.90 9.52 22.06
CA PHE A 66 10.76 8.62 21.28
C PHE A 66 12.02 8.29 22.09
N PHE A 67 12.31 7.00 22.22
CA PHE A 67 13.61 6.53 22.70
C PHE A 67 14.47 6.17 21.49
N LYS A 68 15.58 6.88 21.31
CA LYS A 68 16.59 6.51 20.31
C LYS A 68 17.48 5.44 20.93
N ILE A 69 17.41 4.22 20.41
CA ILE A 69 18.37 3.16 20.72
C ILE A 69 19.62 3.40 19.86
N ASN A 70 20.77 3.64 20.50
CA ASN A 70 22.06 3.49 19.85
C ASN A 70 22.35 1.99 19.69
N ASP A 71 22.88 1.62 18.53
CA ASP A 71 23.18 0.26 18.05
C ASP A 71 23.42 -0.79 19.15
N LYS A 72 22.66 -1.90 19.10
CA LYS A 72 23.04 -3.12 19.81
C LYS A 72 24.33 -3.67 19.19
N LYS A 73 25.44 -3.59 19.93
CA LYS A 73 26.64 -4.40 19.69
C LYS A 73 26.25 -5.88 19.76
N MET A 74 26.37 -6.61 18.65
CA MET A 74 26.53 -8.07 18.70
C MET A 74 28.02 -8.36 18.81
N THR A 75 28.44 -8.93 19.92
CA THR A 75 29.74 -9.60 20.04
C THR A 75 29.64 -10.96 19.35
N PHE A 76 30.46 -11.16 18.32
CA PHE A 76 30.70 -12.47 17.74
C PHE A 76 32.11 -12.90 18.12
N SER A 77 32.28 -14.15 18.54
CA SER A 77 33.61 -14.75 18.66
C SER A 77 34.30 -14.78 17.29
N GLU A 78 35.62 -14.60 17.26
CA GLU A 78 36.39 -14.79 16.03
C GLU A 78 36.34 -16.26 15.60
N PRO A 79 36.18 -16.55 14.30
CA PRO A 79 36.13 -17.93 13.82
C PRO A 79 37.49 -18.61 14.05
N THR A 80 37.49 -19.69 14.83
CA THR A 80 38.73 -20.43 15.18
C THR A 80 39.17 -21.43 14.11
N GLY A 81 38.41 -21.55 13.01
CA GLY A 81 38.74 -22.43 11.90
C GLY A 81 38.00 -22.11 10.60
N LEU A 82 38.42 -22.78 9.52
CA LEU A 82 37.92 -22.55 8.16
C LEU A 82 36.41 -22.82 8.03
N ASN A 83 35.86 -23.77 8.78
CA ASN A 83 34.42 -24.04 8.79
C ASN A 83 33.63 -22.92 9.47
N ASP A 84 34.14 -22.34 10.55
CA ASP A 84 33.50 -21.20 11.24
C ASP A 84 33.54 -19.94 10.37
N ALA A 85 34.65 -19.72 9.65
CA ALA A 85 34.77 -18.62 8.70
C ALA A 85 33.78 -18.76 7.53
N LYS A 86 33.56 -19.99 7.04
CA LYS A 86 32.56 -20.30 6.00
C LYS A 86 31.14 -20.08 6.48
N LEU A 87 30.82 -20.49 7.71
CA LEU A 87 29.51 -20.26 8.32
C LEU A 87 29.26 -18.77 8.55
N LYS A 88 30.25 -18.03 9.06
CA LYS A 88 30.18 -16.58 9.23
C LYS A 88 29.97 -15.83 7.90
N ALA A 89 30.65 -16.24 6.84
CA ALA A 89 30.45 -15.67 5.50
C ALA A 89 29.03 -15.91 4.96
N ILE A 90 28.43 -17.08 5.25
CA ILE A 90 27.05 -17.40 4.90
C ILE A 90 26.08 -16.54 5.71
N ASP A 91 26.28 -16.42 7.02
CA ASP A 91 25.44 -15.60 7.90
C ASP A 91 25.51 -14.11 7.53
N ASP A 92 26.72 -13.58 7.25
CA ASP A 92 26.92 -12.19 6.81
C ASP A 92 26.30 -11.93 5.41
N PHE A 93 26.39 -12.90 4.50
CA PHE A 93 25.74 -12.81 3.19
C PHE A 93 24.21 -12.77 3.35
N LEU A 94 23.63 -13.64 4.17
CA LEU A 94 22.20 -13.65 4.46
C LEU A 94 21.76 -12.39 5.19
N TYR A 95 22.57 -11.84 6.09
CA TYR A 95 22.32 -10.57 6.76
C TYR A 95 22.30 -9.40 5.76
N LYS A 96 23.25 -9.36 4.82
CA LYS A 96 23.26 -8.36 3.73
C LYS A 96 22.08 -8.51 2.77
N GLN A 97 21.66 -9.74 2.45
CA GLN A 97 20.46 -9.99 1.64
C GLN A 97 19.18 -9.60 2.40
N LYS A 98 19.10 -9.86 3.71
CA LYS A 98 18.02 -9.39 4.59
C LYS A 98 17.95 -7.86 4.69
N ARG A 99 19.06 -7.13 4.54
CA ARG A 99 19.04 -5.66 4.41
C ARG A 99 18.44 -5.17 3.09
N ASN A 100 18.53 -5.96 2.02
CA ASN A 100 17.93 -5.63 0.72
C ASN A 100 16.45 -6.05 0.61
N TYR A 101 16.00 -6.93 1.50
CA TYR A 101 14.59 -7.26 1.72
C TYR A 101 14.11 -6.61 3.01
N VAL A 102 13.69 -5.34 2.93
CA VAL A 102 12.84 -4.61 3.89
C VAL A 102 12.91 -5.12 5.34
N GLN A 103 13.71 -4.43 6.15
CA GLN A 103 13.75 -4.54 7.60
C GLN A 103 12.36 -4.28 8.20
N VAL A 104 11.65 -5.35 8.57
CA VAL A 104 10.58 -5.32 9.58
C VAL A 104 11.23 -5.81 10.87
N ASP A 105 11.61 -4.87 11.74
CA ASP A 105 12.19 -5.17 13.04
C ASP A 105 11.11 -5.67 14.01
N VAL A 106 11.06 -6.98 14.23
CA VAL A 106 10.31 -7.65 15.31
C VAL A 106 11.05 -7.51 16.67
N ALA A 107 12.13 -6.72 16.74
CA ALA A 107 12.93 -6.56 17.95
C ALA A 107 12.34 -5.58 19.00
N ALA A 108 11.22 -4.91 18.71
CA ALA A 108 10.61 -3.94 19.62
C ALA A 108 9.69 -4.56 20.71
N ALA A 109 9.25 -5.81 20.56
CA ALA A 109 8.34 -6.44 21.53
C ALA A 109 9.02 -7.00 22.78
N ARG A 110 10.36 -6.96 22.89
CA ARG A 110 11.08 -7.69 23.94
C ARG A 110 11.44 -6.93 25.21
N ASN A 111 11.23 -5.62 25.32
CA ASN A 111 11.70 -4.86 26.51
C ASN A 111 10.82 -3.65 26.88
N ALA A 112 9.54 -3.88 27.21
CA ALA A 112 8.76 -2.90 27.97
C ALA A 112 8.65 -3.37 29.41
N ASN A 113 9.26 -2.61 30.33
CA ASN A 113 9.15 -2.82 31.77
C ASN A 113 7.68 -2.82 32.20
N ILE A 114 7.26 -3.97 32.72
CA ILE A 114 5.92 -4.24 33.23
C ILE A 114 5.74 -3.49 34.55
N HIS A 115 4.86 -2.49 34.59
CA HIS A 115 4.21 -2.09 35.83
C HIS A 115 2.87 -2.83 35.92
N PHE A 116 2.81 -3.86 36.76
CA PHE A 116 1.56 -4.51 37.11
C PHE A 116 0.69 -3.55 37.92
N LEU A 117 -0.28 -2.90 37.28
CA LEU A 117 -1.44 -2.37 37.98
C LEU A 117 -2.47 -3.50 38.10
N LYS A 118 -2.52 -4.09 39.29
CA LYS A 118 -3.53 -5.07 39.69
C LYS A 118 -4.88 -4.35 39.78
N ILE A 119 -5.67 -4.42 38.71
CA ILE A 119 -7.06 -3.94 38.74
C ILE A 119 -7.92 -5.07 39.29
N GLU A 120 -8.50 -4.85 40.47
CA GLU A 120 -9.46 -5.77 41.09
C GLU A 120 -10.76 -5.80 40.28
N LYS A 121 -11.27 -7.02 40.03
CA LYS A 121 -12.59 -7.28 39.44
C LYS A 121 -13.68 -6.69 40.34
N ARG A 122 -14.39 -5.66 39.89
CA ARG A 122 -15.75 -5.36 40.36
C ARG A 122 -16.69 -4.90 39.23
N ASP A 123 -17.76 -5.69 39.12
CA ASP A 123 -19.15 -5.39 38.72
C ASP A 123 -19.44 -4.38 37.61
N LEU A 124 -20.04 -4.88 36.52
CA LEU A 124 -21.17 -4.23 35.85
C LEU A 124 -22.16 -5.28 35.31
N ARG A 125 -23.10 -5.69 36.16
CA ARG A 125 -24.38 -6.30 35.75
C ARG A 125 -25.38 -5.19 35.40
N GLN A 126 -26.22 -5.49 34.42
CA GLN A 126 -27.47 -4.81 33.99
C GLN A 126 -27.36 -3.76 32.88
N ILE A 127 -27.53 -4.23 31.63
CA ILE A 127 -28.35 -3.53 30.62
C ILE A 127 -29.25 -4.56 29.92
N LYS A 128 -30.54 -4.56 30.28
CA LYS A 128 -31.62 -5.14 29.48
C LYS A 128 -32.06 -4.08 28.47
N ASN A 129 -31.88 -4.33 27.18
CA ASN A 129 -32.75 -3.76 26.17
C ASN A 129 -33.10 -4.85 25.16
N ARG A 130 -34.41 -5.04 24.98
CA ARG A 130 -35.04 -5.84 23.94
C ARG A 130 -35.08 -4.96 22.70
N ASP A 131 -34.26 -5.27 21.71
CA ASP A 131 -34.52 -4.82 20.35
C ASP A 131 -34.15 -5.93 19.38
N ALA A 132 -35.13 -6.38 18.58
CA ALA A 132 -35.13 -7.68 17.91
C ALA A 132 -34.39 -7.70 16.56
N ASN A 133 -33.65 -6.66 16.20
CA ASN A 133 -33.12 -6.47 14.85
C ASN A 133 -31.58 -6.39 14.75
N ALA A 134 -30.84 -6.71 15.82
CA ALA A 134 -29.38 -6.78 15.81
C ALA A 134 -28.92 -8.24 15.90
N LYS A 135 -28.66 -8.90 14.76
CA LYS A 135 -28.16 -10.29 14.73
C LYS A 135 -27.12 -10.49 13.62
N GLU A 136 -26.05 -9.70 13.63
CA GLU A 136 -24.90 -10.02 12.78
C GLU A 136 -23.74 -10.67 13.56
N TYR A 137 -23.53 -10.32 14.84
CA TYR A 137 -22.62 -11.01 15.74
C TYR A 137 -23.13 -10.85 17.18
N ASP A 138 -23.66 -11.91 17.81
CA ASP A 138 -23.99 -11.90 19.24
C ASP A 138 -22.81 -12.51 20.01
N LEU A 139 -22.16 -11.72 20.86
CA LEU A 139 -21.46 -12.28 22.01
C LEU A 139 -22.53 -12.67 23.01
N PHE A 140 -22.43 -13.87 23.59
CA PHE A 140 -23.35 -14.21 24.66
C PHE A 140 -23.09 -13.25 25.82
N LYS A 141 -24.17 -12.77 26.42
CA LYS A 141 -24.08 -11.96 27.64
C LYS A 141 -23.46 -12.72 28.83
N ASP A 142 -23.18 -14.02 28.67
CA ASP A 142 -22.72 -14.93 29.72
C ASP A 142 -21.65 -15.96 29.22
N VAL A 143 -20.84 -15.69 28.18
CA VAL A 143 -19.71 -16.59 27.85
C VAL A 143 -18.61 -16.40 28.89
N SER A 144 -18.13 -17.49 29.45
CA SER A 144 -16.89 -17.47 30.22
C SER A 144 -15.73 -17.06 29.32
N MET A 145 -14.94 -16.07 29.76
CA MET A 145 -13.74 -15.63 29.04
C MET A 145 -12.55 -16.58 29.23
N ASN A 146 -12.73 -17.72 29.91
CA ASN A 146 -11.68 -18.73 30.00
C ASN A 146 -11.51 -19.41 28.63
N GLU A 147 -10.26 -19.53 28.18
CA GLU A 147 -9.85 -20.14 26.92
C GLU A 147 -10.61 -21.45 26.66
N GLY A 148 -11.20 -21.63 25.47
CA GLY A 148 -11.93 -22.85 25.08
C GLY A 148 -13.32 -23.08 25.71
N GLN A 149 -13.76 -22.34 26.74
CA GLN A 149 -15.13 -22.51 27.28
C GLN A 149 -16.20 -22.03 26.30
N CYS A 150 -15.84 -21.09 25.43
CA CYS A 150 -16.67 -20.58 24.35
C CYS A 150 -17.15 -21.66 23.37
N VAL A 151 -16.41 -22.77 23.21
CA VAL A 151 -16.83 -23.90 22.37
C VAL A 151 -18.15 -24.49 22.86
N VAL A 152 -18.24 -24.74 24.17
CA VAL A 152 -19.46 -25.30 24.78
C VAL A 152 -20.62 -24.35 24.59
N ASP A 153 -20.40 -23.05 24.82
CA ASP A 153 -21.42 -22.02 24.69
C ASP A 153 -21.93 -21.91 23.25
N VAL A 154 -21.02 -21.87 22.26
CA VAL A 154 -21.35 -21.84 20.83
C VAL A 154 -22.19 -23.04 20.42
N ILE A 155 -21.79 -24.26 20.81
CA ILE A 155 -22.58 -25.46 20.51
C ILE A 155 -23.96 -25.35 21.17
N MET A 156 -24.03 -25.00 22.46
CA MET A 156 -25.30 -24.86 23.18
C MET A 156 -26.24 -23.85 22.53
N TYR A 157 -25.74 -22.71 22.03
CA TYR A 157 -26.54 -21.71 21.33
C TYR A 157 -27.24 -22.26 20.10
N PHE A 158 -26.50 -22.98 19.27
CA PHE A 158 -27.07 -23.58 18.08
C PHE A 158 -27.99 -24.74 18.43
N MET A 159 -27.68 -25.50 19.47
CA MET A 159 -28.42 -26.70 19.86
C MET A 159 -29.72 -26.41 20.62
N GLN A 160 -29.81 -25.29 21.36
CA GLN A 160 -30.99 -24.93 22.18
C GLN A 160 -32.31 -24.92 21.41
N LYS A 161 -32.27 -24.63 20.11
CA LYS A 161 -33.48 -24.61 19.26
C LYS A 161 -33.89 -25.97 18.72
N HIS A 162 -33.01 -26.97 18.83
CA HIS A 162 -33.16 -28.24 18.13
C HIS A 162 -33.11 -29.45 19.06
N THR A 163 -32.58 -29.31 20.27
CA THR A 163 -32.39 -30.40 21.23
C THR A 163 -32.66 -29.95 22.67
N ASN A 164 -33.00 -30.91 23.55
CA ASN A 164 -33.07 -30.70 24.99
C ASN A 164 -31.73 -31.03 25.69
N MET A 165 -30.62 -31.01 24.96
CA MET A 165 -29.31 -31.32 25.51
C MET A 165 -28.95 -30.27 26.57
N THR A 166 -28.60 -30.73 27.76
CA THR A 166 -28.10 -29.88 28.85
C THR A 166 -26.60 -29.63 28.67
N ARG A 167 -26.09 -28.54 29.26
CA ARG A 167 -24.64 -28.23 29.24
C ARG A 167 -23.82 -29.40 29.80
N ALA A 168 -24.27 -30.04 30.87
CA ALA A 168 -23.57 -31.17 31.49
C ALA A 168 -23.47 -32.38 30.55
N GLN A 169 -24.55 -32.69 29.81
CA GLN A 169 -24.53 -33.75 28.80
C GLN A 169 -23.57 -33.43 27.65
N LEU A 170 -23.59 -32.19 27.14
CA LEU A 170 -22.66 -31.78 26.10
C LEU A 170 -21.21 -31.90 26.55
N VAL A 171 -20.90 -31.43 27.76
CA VAL A 171 -19.55 -31.54 28.35
C VAL A 171 -19.12 -33.02 28.41
N GLU A 172 -19.99 -33.93 28.81
CA GLU A 172 -19.67 -35.36 28.86
C GLU A 172 -19.45 -35.96 27.45
N GLU A 173 -20.25 -35.56 26.47
CA GLU A 173 -20.03 -35.97 25.08
C GLU A 173 -18.71 -35.43 24.52
N LEU A 174 -18.36 -34.18 24.82
CA LEU A 174 -17.11 -33.57 24.37
C LEU A 174 -15.88 -34.24 24.99
N LYS A 175 -15.92 -34.64 26.27
CA LYS A 175 -14.84 -35.42 26.91
C LYS A 175 -14.56 -36.73 26.17
N SER A 176 -15.59 -37.38 25.63
CA SER A 176 -15.43 -38.62 24.88
C SER A 176 -14.75 -38.42 23.52
N CYS A 177 -14.68 -37.18 23.03
CA CYS A 177 -14.09 -36.79 21.75
C CYS A 177 -12.66 -36.25 21.87
N VAL A 178 -12.11 -36.14 23.09
CA VAL A 178 -10.70 -35.77 23.31
C VAL A 178 -9.85 -37.01 23.03
N ASP A 179 -8.87 -36.88 22.14
CA ASP A 179 -7.99 -37.99 21.78
C ASP A 179 -7.09 -38.36 22.96
N ARG A 180 -6.85 -39.64 23.17
CA ARG A 180 -6.02 -40.09 24.31
C ARG A 180 -4.57 -40.37 23.92
N ASP A 181 -4.27 -40.32 22.62
CA ASP A 181 -3.01 -40.80 22.05
C ASP A 181 -2.04 -39.66 21.66
N GLU A 182 -2.44 -38.40 21.76
CA GLU A 182 -1.57 -37.23 21.52
C GLU A 182 -1.27 -36.48 22.84
N ASP A 183 0.02 -36.17 23.10
CA ASP A 183 0.48 -35.50 24.33
C ASP A 183 -0.22 -34.13 24.58
N SER A 184 -0.62 -33.44 23.50
CA SER A 184 -1.42 -32.19 23.57
C SER A 184 -2.84 -32.43 24.09
N ASP A 185 -3.45 -33.56 23.76
CA ASP A 185 -4.84 -33.85 24.06
C ASP A 185 -5.00 -34.41 25.48
N ILE A 186 -3.97 -35.07 26.02
CA ILE A 186 -3.87 -35.39 27.45
C ILE A 186 -3.82 -34.10 28.29
N THR A 187 -3.10 -33.08 27.82
CA THR A 187 -3.03 -31.77 28.47
C THR A 187 -4.38 -31.03 28.40
N GLU A 188 -5.09 -31.09 27.26
CA GLU A 188 -6.46 -30.58 27.13
C GLU A 188 -7.41 -31.28 28.11
N LEU A 189 -7.35 -32.62 28.18
CA LEU A 189 -8.17 -33.42 29.11
C LEU A 189 -7.91 -33.03 30.57
N LEU A 190 -6.64 -32.90 30.96
CA LEU A 190 -6.26 -32.49 32.32
C LEU A 190 -6.71 -31.07 32.64
N ASN A 191 -6.60 -30.13 31.70
CA ASN A 191 -7.05 -28.76 31.87
C ASN A 191 -8.58 -28.66 32.00
N VAL A 192 -9.33 -29.44 31.22
CA VAL A 192 -10.79 -29.55 31.30
C VAL A 192 -11.21 -30.16 32.63
N ILE A 193 -10.52 -31.21 33.10
CA ILE A 193 -10.77 -31.85 34.39
C ILE A 193 -10.49 -30.87 35.55
N ASN A 194 -9.45 -30.05 35.43
CA ASN A 194 -9.05 -29.07 36.44
C ASN A 194 -9.84 -27.74 36.36
N ASN A 195 -10.77 -27.59 35.41
CA ASN A 195 -11.51 -26.35 35.12
C ASN A 195 -10.65 -25.15 34.70
N ASP A 196 -9.38 -25.36 34.34
CA ASP A 196 -8.43 -24.29 34.03
C ASP A 196 -8.54 -23.80 32.57
N LYS A 197 -8.92 -24.68 31.63
CA LYS A 197 -9.22 -24.34 30.21
C LYS A 197 -10.41 -25.18 29.70
N GLY A 198 -11.09 -24.70 28.66
CA GLY A 198 -12.18 -25.39 27.97
C GLY A 198 -11.70 -26.22 26.77
N TYR A 199 -12.57 -26.43 25.77
CA TYR A 199 -12.33 -27.36 24.66
C TYR A 199 -11.72 -26.67 23.43
N SER A 200 -10.94 -27.41 22.66
CA SER A 200 -10.41 -26.97 21.38
C SER A 200 -11.43 -27.07 20.24
N ILE A 201 -11.14 -26.38 19.13
CA ILE A 201 -11.91 -26.54 17.88
C ILE A 201 -11.81 -27.98 17.38
N ASN A 202 -10.67 -28.65 17.52
CA ASN A 202 -10.53 -30.05 17.10
C ASN A 202 -11.49 -30.96 17.85
N THR A 203 -11.62 -30.79 19.17
CA THR A 203 -12.61 -31.52 19.97
C THR A 203 -14.04 -31.25 19.50
N MET A 204 -14.38 -29.97 19.24
CA MET A 204 -15.68 -29.62 18.65
C MET A 204 -15.91 -30.34 17.31
N MET A 205 -14.93 -30.36 16.42
CA MET A 205 -15.07 -30.92 15.08
C MET A 205 -15.16 -32.45 15.09
N ARG A 206 -14.42 -33.12 15.98
CA ARG A 206 -14.59 -34.55 16.26
C ARG A 206 -16.00 -34.83 16.76
N TRP A 207 -16.49 -34.06 17.73
CA TRP A 207 -17.87 -34.20 18.24
C TRP A 207 -18.91 -33.99 17.14
N VAL A 208 -18.80 -32.92 16.34
CA VAL A 208 -19.70 -32.66 15.21
C VAL A 208 -19.69 -33.83 14.22
N ALA A 209 -18.53 -34.43 13.94
CA ALA A 209 -18.43 -35.57 13.04
C ALA A 209 -19.16 -36.83 13.53
N THR A 210 -19.42 -36.95 14.84
CA THR A 210 -20.27 -38.02 15.39
C THR A 210 -21.76 -37.81 15.12
N LYS A 211 -22.18 -36.59 14.73
CA LYS A 211 -23.57 -36.21 14.54
C LYS A 211 -23.91 -36.17 13.05
N SER A 212 -24.85 -37.01 12.62
CA SER A 212 -25.22 -37.12 11.20
C SER A 212 -25.96 -35.91 10.63
N ASP A 213 -26.41 -34.99 11.50
CA ASP A 213 -27.31 -33.89 11.16
C ASP A 213 -26.77 -32.49 11.50
N ILE A 214 -25.51 -32.39 11.93
CA ILE A 214 -24.87 -31.11 12.27
C ILE A 214 -23.80 -30.77 11.23
N THR A 215 -23.92 -29.60 10.61
CA THR A 215 -22.87 -29.01 9.79
C THR A 215 -22.18 -27.92 10.60
N ALA A 216 -20.85 -27.90 10.60
CA ALA A 216 -20.07 -26.89 11.32
C ALA A 216 -19.00 -26.26 10.43
N TYR A 217 -18.82 -24.95 10.56
CA TYR A 217 -17.73 -24.20 9.95
C TYR A 217 -17.08 -23.28 10.98
N VAL A 218 -15.76 -23.30 11.02
CA VAL A 218 -14.94 -22.35 11.77
C VAL A 218 -14.10 -21.56 10.78
N ILE A 219 -14.16 -20.23 10.87
CA ILE A 219 -13.40 -19.32 10.01
C ILE A 219 -12.36 -18.52 10.80
N ASP A 220 -11.28 -18.12 10.14
CA ASP A 220 -10.25 -17.23 10.69
C ASP A 220 -10.68 -15.75 10.68
N PRO A 221 -9.88 -14.83 11.25
CA PRO A 221 -10.17 -13.40 11.25
C PRO A 221 -10.40 -12.77 9.86
N PHE A 222 -9.94 -13.39 8.76
CA PHE A 222 -10.17 -12.93 7.38
C PHE A 222 -11.39 -13.57 6.72
N GLY A 223 -12.12 -14.45 7.41
CA GLY A 223 -13.29 -15.14 6.89
C GLY A 223 -12.99 -16.40 6.08
N ASN A 224 -11.75 -16.91 6.10
CA ASN A 224 -11.39 -18.16 5.45
C ASN A 224 -11.69 -19.33 6.39
N THR A 225 -12.26 -20.41 5.86
CA THR A 225 -12.52 -21.62 6.65
C THR A 225 -11.23 -22.30 7.05
N ILE A 226 -10.99 -22.42 8.36
CA ILE A 226 -9.86 -23.16 8.93
C ILE A 226 -10.24 -24.60 9.23
N SER A 227 -11.51 -24.86 9.57
CA SER A 227 -12.01 -26.21 9.81
C SER A 227 -13.49 -26.28 9.48
N TYR A 228 -13.95 -27.40 8.92
CA TYR A 228 -15.37 -27.62 8.63
C TYR A 228 -15.77 -29.10 8.67
N HIS A 229 -17.05 -29.35 8.93
CA HIS A 229 -17.72 -30.64 8.79
C HIS A 229 -19.08 -30.43 8.12
N VAL A 230 -19.42 -31.27 7.14
CA VAL A 230 -20.71 -31.18 6.43
C VAL A 230 -21.50 -32.48 6.63
N ALA A 231 -22.62 -32.36 7.33
CA ALA A 231 -23.58 -33.45 7.51
C ALA A 231 -24.30 -33.80 6.20
N LYS A 232 -24.70 -35.07 6.05
CA LYS A 232 -25.51 -35.53 4.89
C LYS A 232 -26.85 -34.80 4.81
N THR A 233 -27.47 -34.54 5.96
CA THR A 233 -28.73 -33.80 6.09
C THR A 233 -28.56 -32.76 7.20
N THR A 234 -28.43 -31.49 6.84
CA THR A 234 -28.16 -30.46 7.86
C THR A 234 -29.46 -30.04 8.57
N ARG A 235 -29.58 -30.39 9.85
CA ARG A 235 -30.61 -29.87 10.77
C ARG A 235 -30.10 -28.69 11.58
N VAL A 236 -28.84 -28.74 12.01
CA VAL A 236 -28.17 -27.68 12.77
C VAL A 236 -26.96 -27.18 11.98
N PHE A 237 -26.82 -25.86 11.82
CA PHE A 237 -25.68 -25.23 11.14
C PHE A 237 -24.91 -24.35 12.12
N ILE A 238 -23.79 -24.87 12.62
CA ILE A 238 -22.85 -24.17 13.49
C ILE A 238 -21.89 -23.38 12.61
N ALA A 239 -21.74 -22.09 12.89
CA ALA A 239 -20.83 -21.24 12.13
C ALA A 239 -20.23 -20.19 13.06
N CYS A 240 -18.92 -20.19 13.20
CA CYS A 240 -18.23 -19.29 14.10
C CYS A 240 -16.92 -18.73 13.51
N LEU A 241 -16.57 -17.53 13.94
CA LEU A 241 -15.30 -16.86 13.72
C LEU A 241 -14.38 -17.12 14.90
N MET A 242 -13.17 -17.64 14.65
CA MET A 242 -12.13 -17.75 15.66
C MET A 242 -11.26 -16.49 15.63
N ASN A 243 -11.23 -15.77 16.76
CA ASN A 243 -10.38 -14.61 16.94
C ASN A 243 -10.15 -14.40 18.44
N ASN A 244 -9.02 -13.80 18.86
CA ASN A 244 -8.75 -13.54 20.29
C ASN A 244 -8.90 -14.80 21.18
N GLU A 245 -8.50 -15.98 20.68
CA GLU A 245 -8.71 -17.27 21.36
C GLU A 245 -10.17 -17.58 21.72
N HIS A 246 -11.11 -16.94 21.02
CA HIS A 246 -12.55 -17.02 21.26
C HIS A 246 -13.32 -17.34 19.98
N LEU A 247 -14.53 -17.90 20.14
CA LEU A 247 -15.45 -18.19 19.04
C LEU A 247 -16.63 -17.22 19.03
N TYR A 248 -16.81 -16.50 17.92
CA TYR A 248 -17.92 -15.58 17.70
C TYR A 248 -18.94 -16.20 16.74
N VAL A 249 -20.20 -16.27 17.15
CA VAL A 249 -21.30 -16.84 16.35
C VAL A 249 -21.58 -15.96 15.12
N LEU A 250 -21.71 -16.59 13.95
CA LEU A 250 -22.09 -15.92 12.71
C LEU A 250 -23.62 -15.82 12.52
N GLY A 251 -24.08 -14.71 11.93
CA GLY A 251 -25.49 -14.48 11.59
C GLY A 251 -26.00 -15.33 10.41
N ASP A 252 -27.32 -15.43 10.25
CA ASP A 252 -27.94 -16.29 9.23
C ASP A 252 -27.61 -15.87 7.78
N SER A 253 -27.42 -14.58 7.52
CA SER A 253 -26.97 -14.06 6.22
C SER A 253 -25.59 -14.60 5.87
N GLN A 254 -24.66 -14.58 6.82
CA GLN A 254 -23.28 -15.05 6.67
C GLN A 254 -23.21 -16.57 6.51
N LYS A 255 -24.03 -17.33 7.24
CA LYS A 255 -24.13 -18.79 7.10
C LYS A 255 -24.49 -19.23 5.68
N LYS A 256 -25.43 -18.53 5.02
CA LYS A 256 -25.82 -18.82 3.62
C LYS A 256 -24.67 -18.58 2.63
N TYR A 257 -23.86 -17.55 2.87
CA TYR A 257 -22.65 -17.32 2.07
C TYR A 257 -21.60 -18.41 2.34
N LEU A 258 -21.37 -18.73 3.60
CA LEU A 258 -20.39 -19.73 4.01
C LEU A 258 -20.73 -21.13 3.46
N SER A 259 -22.00 -21.53 3.48
CA SER A 259 -22.43 -22.83 2.95
C SER A 259 -22.24 -22.97 1.44
N SER A 260 -22.30 -21.88 0.68
CA SER A 260 -22.16 -21.88 -0.78
C SER A 260 -20.72 -21.65 -1.25
N GLN A 261 -19.95 -20.81 -0.53
CA GLN A 261 -18.62 -20.37 -0.96
C GLN A 261 -17.47 -20.91 -0.11
N LYS A 262 -17.76 -21.56 1.03
CA LYS A 262 -16.78 -21.99 2.05
C LYS A 262 -15.84 -20.88 2.51
N LYS A 263 -16.30 -19.63 2.41
CA LYS A 263 -15.61 -18.43 2.90
C LYS A 263 -16.63 -17.32 3.09
N ILE A 264 -16.31 -16.37 3.96
CA ILE A 264 -17.04 -15.10 4.08
C ILE A 264 -16.17 -14.01 3.48
N GLN A 265 -16.68 -13.38 2.43
CA GLN A 265 -16.04 -12.20 1.86
C GLN A 265 -16.40 -10.98 2.72
N MET A 266 -15.56 -10.66 3.71
CA MET A 266 -15.75 -9.48 4.56
C MET A 266 -15.83 -8.17 3.75
N ASN A 267 -15.18 -8.14 2.59
CA ASN A 267 -15.10 -6.97 1.71
C ASN A 267 -16.38 -6.69 0.91
N GLU A 268 -17.24 -7.69 0.74
CA GLU A 268 -18.45 -7.61 -0.10
C GLU A 268 -19.72 -7.27 0.70
N LEU A 269 -19.61 -7.07 2.01
CA LEU A 269 -20.69 -6.53 2.84
C LEU A 269 -20.90 -5.06 2.46
N THR A 270 -21.60 -4.83 1.35
CA THR A 270 -22.00 -3.51 0.88
C THR A 270 -22.93 -2.89 1.92
N PHE A 271 -22.44 -1.84 2.56
CA PHE A 271 -23.25 -0.93 3.36
C PHE A 271 -24.25 -0.23 2.44
N LYS A 272 -25.51 -0.66 2.47
CA LYS A 272 -26.61 -0.12 1.65
C LYS A 272 -27.41 0.97 2.37
N GLU A 273 -26.95 1.43 3.53
CA GLU A 273 -27.63 2.45 4.31
C GLU A 273 -27.74 3.76 3.51
N GLY A 274 -28.92 4.37 3.51
CA GLY A 274 -29.12 5.71 2.95
C GLY A 274 -28.33 6.75 3.75
N PHE A 275 -27.70 7.69 3.05
CA PHE A 275 -26.88 8.75 3.65
C PHE A 275 -27.71 9.98 4.10
N GLU A 276 -29.03 9.88 4.03
CA GLU A 276 -29.95 10.99 4.29
C GLU A 276 -30.05 11.35 5.78
N ASP A 277 -29.75 10.39 6.68
CA ASP A 277 -29.73 10.58 8.14
C ASP A 277 -28.35 10.26 8.73
N ALA A 278 -27.35 11.03 8.31
CA ALA A 278 -25.96 10.91 8.76
C ALA A 278 -25.58 12.02 9.74
N ASP A 279 -24.78 11.67 10.75
CA ASP A 279 -24.12 12.63 11.65
C ASP A 279 -22.68 12.89 11.19
N PHE A 280 -22.12 14.03 11.59
CA PHE A 280 -20.70 14.31 11.47
C PHE A 280 -20.13 14.69 12.83
N CYS A 281 -19.09 13.97 13.26
CA CYS A 281 -18.55 14.10 14.61
C CYS A 281 -17.02 14.13 14.61
N THR A 282 -16.45 14.72 15.67
CA THR A 282 -15.06 14.48 16.06
C THR A 282 -14.91 13.06 16.63
N VAL A 283 -13.66 12.59 16.74
CA VAL A 283 -13.35 11.27 17.31
C VAL A 283 -13.98 11.11 18.70
N GLN A 284 -13.86 12.12 19.56
CA GLN A 284 -14.30 12.09 20.95
C GLN A 284 -15.82 11.96 21.11
N ASN A 285 -16.60 12.40 20.11
CA ASN A 285 -18.05 12.47 20.22
C ASN A 285 -18.76 11.43 19.34
N CYS A 286 -18.04 10.73 18.47
CA CYS A 286 -18.67 9.90 17.44
C CYS A 286 -19.50 8.74 17.99
N LEU A 287 -19.13 8.18 19.15
CA LEU A 287 -19.88 7.10 19.80
C LEU A 287 -21.17 7.58 20.50
N ASN A 288 -21.33 8.89 20.71
CA ASN A 288 -22.54 9.47 21.30
C ASN A 288 -23.63 9.74 20.26
N SER A 289 -23.32 9.63 18.97
CA SER A 289 -24.30 9.85 17.91
C SER A 289 -25.42 8.82 17.97
N THR A 290 -26.65 9.24 17.70
CA THR A 290 -27.82 8.35 17.57
C THR A 290 -28.16 8.02 16.12
N LYS A 291 -27.43 8.61 15.16
CA LYS A 291 -27.69 8.46 13.72
C LYS A 291 -27.18 7.14 13.19
N LYS A 292 -27.80 6.64 12.13
CA LYS A 292 -27.45 5.33 11.55
C LYS A 292 -26.07 5.34 10.89
N VAL A 293 -25.68 6.47 10.31
CA VAL A 293 -24.38 6.69 9.68
C VAL A 293 -23.66 7.81 10.40
N VAL A 294 -22.38 7.62 10.73
CA VAL A 294 -21.55 8.59 11.45
C VAL A 294 -20.26 8.83 10.66
N TYR A 295 -20.11 10.04 10.13
CA TYR A 295 -18.86 10.51 9.56
C TYR A 295 -17.94 11.01 10.68
N VAL A 296 -16.70 10.54 10.68
CA VAL A 296 -15.70 10.90 11.70
C VAL A 296 -14.58 11.69 11.04
N ASP A 297 -14.20 12.85 11.59
CA ASP A 297 -13.14 13.71 11.05
C ASP A 297 -11.73 13.15 11.24
N VAL A 298 -11.46 12.01 10.61
CA VAL A 298 -10.18 11.30 10.62
C VAL A 298 -9.94 10.64 9.28
N ASN A 299 -8.68 10.31 9.01
CA ASN A 299 -8.28 9.49 7.88
C ASN A 299 -8.28 7.98 8.20
N CYS A 300 -8.34 7.61 9.47
CA CYS A 300 -8.31 6.23 9.96
C CYS A 300 -9.19 6.06 11.20
N LEU A 301 -10.03 5.02 11.20
CA LEU A 301 -10.97 4.69 12.28
C LEU A 301 -10.37 3.77 13.35
N SER A 302 -9.08 3.41 13.32
CA SER A 302 -8.50 2.47 14.28
C SER A 302 -8.72 2.87 15.74
N HIS A 303 -8.62 4.16 16.07
CA HIS A 303 -8.90 4.65 17.42
C HIS A 303 -10.36 4.44 17.84
N VAL A 304 -11.30 4.71 16.92
CA VAL A 304 -12.73 4.50 17.17
C VAL A 304 -13.04 3.01 17.30
N ILE A 305 -12.42 2.16 16.48
CA ILE A 305 -12.55 0.70 16.56
C ILE A 305 -12.07 0.21 17.94
N ASN A 306 -10.92 0.69 18.41
CA ASN A 306 -10.40 0.35 19.72
C ASN A 306 -11.37 0.74 20.85
N GLU A 307 -11.92 1.95 20.81
CA GLU A 307 -12.89 2.41 21.80
C GLU A 307 -14.18 1.59 21.78
N VAL A 308 -14.67 1.21 20.59
CA VAL A 308 -15.81 0.30 20.46
C VAL A 308 -15.50 -1.07 21.05
N ILE A 309 -14.32 -1.63 20.82
CA ILE A 309 -13.91 -2.92 21.39
C ILE A 309 -13.87 -2.82 22.91
N GLN A 310 -13.23 -1.79 23.47
CA GLN A 310 -13.13 -1.60 24.93
C GLN A 310 -14.48 -1.39 25.61
N THR A 311 -15.40 -0.66 24.97
CA THR A 311 -16.74 -0.37 25.56
C THR A 311 -17.74 -1.50 25.36
N THR A 312 -17.59 -2.29 24.29
CA THR A 312 -18.56 -3.33 23.95
C THR A 312 -18.11 -4.74 24.28
N ASN A 313 -16.80 -4.96 24.40
CA ASN A 313 -16.10 -6.24 24.33
C ASN A 313 -16.40 -7.02 23.04
N MET A 314 -16.73 -6.33 21.93
CA MET A 314 -17.08 -6.94 20.66
C MET A 314 -16.22 -6.36 19.53
N ILE A 315 -15.77 -7.22 18.62
CA ILE A 315 -14.99 -6.81 17.44
C ILE A 315 -15.95 -6.25 16.37
N PRO A 316 -15.77 -5.01 15.90
CA PRO A 316 -16.58 -4.48 14.81
C PRO A 316 -16.35 -5.28 13.53
N CYS A 317 -17.44 -5.62 12.84
CA CYS A 317 -17.35 -6.34 11.58
C CYS A 317 -18.55 -5.98 10.68
N PRO A 318 -18.35 -5.71 9.38
CA PRO A 318 -17.07 -5.70 8.66
C PRO A 318 -16.24 -4.44 8.92
N ILE A 319 -14.92 -4.54 8.75
CA ILE A 319 -13.98 -3.42 8.70
C ILE A 319 -13.48 -3.31 7.26
N LEU A 320 -13.81 -2.20 6.59
CA LEU A 320 -13.32 -1.88 5.26
C LEU A 320 -12.07 -1.00 5.38
N THR A 321 -11.05 -1.35 4.60
CA THR A 321 -9.78 -0.63 4.61
C THR A 321 -9.39 -0.09 3.24
N HIS A 322 -8.62 1.00 3.27
CA HIS A 322 -8.04 1.61 2.09
C HIS A 322 -6.60 2.02 2.40
N ASN A 323 -5.64 1.53 1.62
CA ASN A 323 -4.21 1.71 1.89
C ASN A 323 -3.82 1.32 3.34
N ASN A 324 -4.34 0.20 3.83
CA ASN A 324 -4.14 -0.31 5.21
C ASN A 324 -4.74 0.57 6.32
N LEU A 325 -5.50 1.61 5.98
CA LEU A 325 -6.22 2.42 6.97
C LEU A 325 -7.66 1.91 7.08
N ALA A 326 -8.17 1.79 8.31
CA ALA A 326 -9.58 1.52 8.55
C ALA A 326 -10.42 2.72 8.15
N ILE A 327 -11.22 2.59 7.08
CA ILE A 327 -12.01 3.71 6.56
C ILE A 327 -13.49 3.59 6.83
N LYS A 328 -13.99 2.38 7.13
CA LYS A 328 -15.41 2.17 7.43
C LYS A 328 -15.61 0.92 8.26
N PHE A 329 -16.49 0.95 9.25
CA PHE A 329 -16.89 -0.25 9.99
C PHE A 329 -18.35 -0.19 10.48
N ARG A 330 -18.90 -1.35 10.87
CA ARG A 330 -20.22 -1.45 11.54
C ARG A 330 -20.05 -1.68 13.03
N HIS A 331 -20.66 -0.83 13.85
CA HIS A 331 -20.68 -1.00 15.29
C HIS A 331 -21.48 -2.25 15.67
N PRO A 332 -20.93 -3.16 16.49
CA PRO A 332 -21.50 -4.49 16.71
C PRO A 332 -22.84 -4.49 17.48
N LYS A 333 -23.04 -3.57 18.43
CA LYS A 333 -24.31 -3.46 19.18
C LYS A 333 -25.38 -2.60 18.50
N THR A 334 -25.05 -1.37 18.12
CA THR A 334 -26.00 -0.38 17.58
C THR A 334 -26.27 -0.55 16.08
N ASN A 335 -25.44 -1.35 15.38
CA ASN A 335 -25.43 -1.44 13.92
C ASN A 335 -25.23 -0.10 13.22
N GLN A 336 -24.65 0.90 13.87
CA GLN A 336 -24.28 2.16 13.24
C GLN A 336 -23.09 1.95 12.32
N VAL A 337 -23.00 2.76 11.27
CA VAL A 337 -21.94 2.68 10.26
C VAL A 337 -21.03 3.89 10.43
N PHE A 338 -19.78 3.64 10.81
CA PHE A 338 -18.77 4.68 10.99
C PHE A 338 -17.93 4.81 9.72
N ILE A 339 -17.67 6.03 9.26
CA ILE A 339 -16.94 6.31 8.01
C ILE A 339 -15.87 7.39 8.28
N ALA A 340 -14.61 7.08 7.98
CA ALA A 340 -13.51 8.06 7.98
C ALA A 340 -13.79 9.13 6.94
N SER A 341 -13.76 10.39 7.37
CA SER A 341 -14.13 11.52 6.54
C SER A 341 -13.36 12.78 6.90
N GLN A 342 -12.03 12.70 6.84
CA GLN A 342 -11.15 13.85 6.99
C GLN A 342 -11.61 15.05 6.15
N ASP A 343 -11.60 16.24 6.77
CA ASP A 343 -11.98 17.51 6.14
C ASP A 343 -13.42 17.50 5.60
N TYR A 344 -14.34 16.79 6.26
CA TYR A 344 -15.75 16.65 5.83
C TYR A 344 -16.38 18.01 5.53
N ASP A 345 -16.36 18.94 6.49
CA ASP A 345 -17.04 20.24 6.35
C ASP A 345 -16.47 21.06 5.19
N ILE A 346 -15.15 21.07 5.02
CA ILE A 346 -14.48 21.78 3.94
C ILE A 346 -14.89 21.19 2.59
N ARG A 347 -14.83 19.86 2.45
CA ARG A 347 -15.19 19.19 1.20
C ARG A 347 -16.69 19.35 0.89
N LYS A 348 -17.55 19.25 1.90
CA LYS A 348 -19.00 19.44 1.77
C LYS A 348 -19.34 20.85 1.33
N SER A 349 -18.80 21.87 2.01
CA SER A 349 -18.99 23.27 1.63
C SER A 349 -18.58 23.52 0.17
N ILE A 350 -17.42 23.00 -0.25
CA ILE A 350 -16.98 23.11 -1.65
C ILE A 350 -17.97 22.44 -2.61
N CYS A 351 -18.43 21.22 -2.31
CA CYS A 351 -19.40 20.51 -3.14
C CYS A 351 -20.75 21.25 -3.21
N ASP A 352 -21.25 21.75 -2.08
CA ASP A 352 -22.51 22.48 -1.99
C ASP A 352 -22.45 23.79 -2.80
N ASP A 353 -21.37 24.56 -2.66
CA ASP A 353 -21.13 25.79 -3.44
C ASP A 353 -21.06 25.48 -4.94
N LEU A 354 -20.37 24.40 -5.31
CA LEU A 354 -20.26 23.96 -6.69
C LEU A 354 -21.59 23.51 -7.28
N PHE A 355 -22.34 22.73 -6.53
CA PHE A 355 -23.65 22.27 -6.96
C PHE A 355 -24.62 23.46 -7.08
N ALA A 356 -24.58 24.41 -6.15
CA ALA A 356 -25.39 25.61 -6.19
C ALA A 356 -25.15 26.43 -7.47
N GLN A 357 -23.88 26.62 -7.85
CA GLN A 357 -23.47 27.42 -9.02
C GLN A 357 -23.68 26.69 -10.35
N THR A 358 -23.34 25.41 -10.43
CA THR A 358 -23.26 24.68 -11.71
C THR A 358 -24.47 23.79 -12.00
N LYS A 359 -25.23 23.42 -10.96
CA LYS A 359 -26.27 22.38 -10.99
C LYS A 359 -25.80 21.02 -11.52
N TYR A 360 -24.49 20.78 -11.56
CA TYR A 360 -23.92 19.51 -12.05
C TYR A 360 -24.01 18.43 -10.96
N SER A 361 -24.71 17.33 -11.26
CA SER A 361 -25.09 16.31 -10.27
C SER A 361 -23.91 15.64 -9.56
N GLU A 362 -22.75 15.53 -10.20
CA GLU A 362 -21.55 14.93 -9.61
C GLU A 362 -20.96 15.78 -8.46
N PHE A 363 -21.40 17.03 -8.30
CA PHE A 363 -21.06 17.89 -7.15
C PHE A 363 -22.06 17.78 -5.99
N LYS A 364 -23.17 17.04 -6.12
CA LYS A 364 -24.02 16.76 -4.96
C LYS A 364 -23.20 16.02 -3.92
N TRP A 365 -23.18 16.51 -2.68
CA TRP A 365 -22.39 15.90 -1.63
C TRP A 365 -22.73 14.41 -1.44
N ASN A 366 -21.71 13.57 -1.55
CA ASN A 366 -21.77 12.13 -1.34
C ASN A 366 -20.44 11.63 -0.73
N ASN A 367 -19.87 12.44 0.16
CA ASN A 367 -18.55 12.23 0.75
C ASN A 367 -17.41 12.05 -0.27
N GLN A 368 -17.44 12.79 -1.39
CA GLN A 368 -16.38 12.72 -2.41
C GLN A 368 -15.03 13.18 -1.84
N THR A 369 -13.97 12.46 -2.13
CA THR A 369 -12.59 12.88 -1.87
C THR A 369 -12.20 14.08 -2.74
N TYR A 370 -11.16 14.83 -2.34
CA TYR A 370 -10.63 15.93 -3.15
C TYR A 370 -10.25 15.53 -4.59
N ALA A 371 -9.75 14.30 -4.78
CA ALA A 371 -9.45 13.78 -6.11
C ALA A 371 -10.71 13.56 -6.96
N GLN A 372 -11.78 13.02 -6.37
CA GLN A 372 -13.07 12.86 -7.05
C GLN A 372 -13.70 14.22 -7.40
N ILE A 373 -13.59 15.20 -6.49
CA ILE A 373 -14.03 16.58 -6.76
C ILE A 373 -13.28 17.14 -7.98
N PHE A 374 -11.95 16.93 -8.05
CA PHE A 374 -11.14 17.35 -9.20
C PHE A 374 -11.59 16.68 -10.51
N ASP A 375 -11.83 15.37 -10.50
CA ASP A 375 -12.32 14.65 -11.68
C ASP A 375 -13.70 15.16 -12.15
N SER A 376 -14.60 15.47 -11.20
CA SER A 376 -15.90 16.10 -11.50
C SER A 376 -15.74 17.48 -12.15
N PHE A 377 -14.77 18.28 -11.71
CA PHE A 377 -14.45 19.55 -12.36
C PHE A 377 -13.96 19.38 -13.80
N LEU A 378 -13.10 18.40 -14.06
CA LEU A 378 -12.63 18.10 -15.40
C LEU A 378 -13.77 17.67 -16.31
N ALA A 379 -14.65 16.81 -15.80
CA ALA A 379 -15.84 16.35 -16.51
C ALA A 379 -16.78 17.52 -16.87
N TYR A 380 -17.09 18.37 -15.89
CA TYR A 380 -17.96 19.53 -16.07
C TYR A 380 -17.38 20.54 -17.07
N THR A 381 -16.10 20.86 -16.96
CA THR A 381 -15.48 21.94 -17.75
C THR A 381 -15.18 21.57 -19.19
N ASN A 382 -14.86 20.30 -19.45
CA ASN A 382 -14.47 19.80 -20.76
C ASN A 382 -15.60 19.04 -21.48
N GLY A 383 -16.75 18.85 -20.83
CA GLY A 383 -17.88 18.08 -21.37
C GLY A 383 -17.61 16.59 -21.54
N LYS A 384 -16.45 16.12 -21.07
CA LYS A 384 -15.96 14.74 -21.19
C LYS A 384 -15.26 14.33 -19.91
N LYS A 385 -15.51 13.11 -19.43
CA LYS A 385 -14.84 12.62 -18.23
C LYS A 385 -13.36 12.43 -18.54
N ILE A 386 -12.46 12.76 -17.60
CA ILE A 386 -11.01 12.57 -17.79
C ILE A 386 -10.66 11.12 -18.18
N ILE A 387 -11.49 10.17 -17.75
CA ILE A 387 -11.41 8.75 -18.10
C ILE A 387 -11.42 8.47 -19.60
N GLU A 388 -11.99 9.38 -20.41
CA GLU A 388 -12.00 9.29 -21.88
C GLU A 388 -10.62 9.60 -22.49
N PHE A 389 -9.72 10.21 -21.71
CA PHE A 389 -8.36 10.58 -22.12
C PHE A 389 -7.29 9.79 -21.37
N LYS A 390 -7.64 8.60 -20.85
CA LYS A 390 -6.66 7.73 -20.19
C LYS A 390 -5.72 7.12 -21.22
N SER A 391 -4.44 7.08 -20.86
CA SER A 391 -3.45 6.31 -21.60
C SER A 391 -3.70 4.82 -21.35
N TYR A 392 -3.57 4.00 -22.39
CA TYR A 392 -3.53 2.55 -22.28
C TYR A 392 -2.10 2.10 -22.52
N TYR A 393 -1.55 1.31 -21.61
CA TYR A 393 -0.14 0.99 -21.61
C TYR A 393 0.09 -0.35 -22.31
N SER A 394 1.03 -0.39 -23.27
CA SER A 394 1.65 -1.65 -23.67
C SER A 394 2.39 -2.26 -22.47
N LYS A 395 2.64 -3.57 -22.48
CA LYS A 395 3.37 -4.24 -21.37
C LYS A 395 4.75 -3.59 -21.14
N GLU A 396 5.48 -3.33 -22.21
CA GLU A 396 6.77 -2.63 -22.19
C GLU A 396 6.67 -1.23 -21.58
N PHE A 397 5.68 -0.42 -21.99
CA PHE A 397 5.53 0.92 -21.42
C PHE A 397 5.06 0.87 -19.96
N TYR A 398 4.21 -0.09 -19.58
CA TYR A 398 3.86 -0.30 -18.18
C TYR A 398 5.09 -0.62 -17.33
N ASP A 399 6.00 -1.47 -17.82
CA ASP A 399 7.24 -1.81 -17.13
C ASP A 399 8.16 -0.58 -16.99
N ILE A 400 8.24 0.26 -18.02
CA ILE A 400 8.89 1.58 -17.93
C ILE A 400 8.25 2.42 -16.81
N LEU A 401 6.93 2.51 -16.74
CA LEU A 401 6.22 3.25 -15.69
C LEU A 401 6.36 2.64 -14.28
N GLN A 402 6.75 1.37 -14.15
CA GLN A 402 7.05 0.73 -12.87
C GLN A 402 8.48 1.01 -12.41
N ILE A 403 9.44 1.02 -13.34
CA ILE A 403 10.87 1.20 -13.03
C ILE A 403 11.20 2.69 -12.83
N TYR A 404 10.72 3.57 -13.72
CA TYR A 404 11.09 4.98 -13.75
C TYR A 404 10.01 5.82 -13.04
N LEU A 405 10.13 5.94 -11.71
CA LEU A 405 9.17 6.65 -10.88
C LEU A 405 9.44 8.15 -10.82
N PHE A 406 8.40 8.95 -11.01
CA PHE A 406 8.49 10.40 -10.87
C PHE A 406 7.94 10.83 -9.53
N GLY A 407 8.82 11.36 -8.69
CA GLY A 407 8.49 12.14 -7.50
C GLY A 407 8.87 13.60 -7.68
N GLY A 408 8.47 14.44 -6.73
CA GLY A 408 9.12 15.74 -6.58
C GLY A 408 10.63 15.57 -6.41
N TYR A 409 11.42 16.52 -6.93
CA TYR A 409 12.87 16.46 -6.82
C TYR A 409 13.29 16.78 -5.38
N ASN A 410 13.87 15.81 -4.69
CA ASN A 410 14.24 15.91 -3.27
C ASN A 410 15.70 15.51 -3.11
N ALA A 411 16.56 16.45 -2.73
CA ALA A 411 17.99 16.21 -2.61
C ALA A 411 18.59 17.01 -1.45
N CYS A 412 19.60 16.43 -0.79
CA CYS A 412 20.39 17.09 0.25
C CYS A 412 21.82 17.24 -0.25
N MET A 413 22.32 18.47 -0.40
CA MET A 413 23.69 18.72 -0.88
C MET A 413 24.75 18.46 0.19
N ILE A 414 24.33 18.24 1.44
CA ILE A 414 25.20 17.89 2.56
C ILE A 414 25.27 16.37 2.67
N LYS A 415 26.48 15.80 2.55
CA LYS A 415 26.73 14.36 2.73
C LYS A 415 26.61 13.96 4.22
N GLY A 416 26.35 12.69 4.48
CA GLY A 416 26.04 12.15 5.82
C GLY A 416 26.98 12.55 6.97
N THR A 417 26.49 12.32 8.20
CA THR A 417 27.07 12.66 9.53
C THR A 417 27.29 14.12 9.87
N GLU A 418 27.69 15.00 8.93
CA GLU A 418 27.85 16.43 9.19
C GLU A 418 26.54 17.09 9.65
N TRP A 419 25.42 16.60 9.11
CA TRP A 419 24.07 17.02 9.46
C TRP A 419 23.47 16.33 10.71
N LYS A 420 23.99 15.15 11.11
CA LYS A 420 23.41 14.34 12.19
C LYS A 420 23.49 15.01 13.58
N ASN A 421 24.24 16.10 13.71
CA ASN A 421 24.35 16.90 14.93
C ASN A 421 23.30 18.02 15.06
N GLY A 422 22.36 18.13 14.11
CA GLY A 422 21.06 18.78 14.32
C GLY A 422 21.03 20.31 14.36
N LYS A 423 22.11 21.02 14.03
CA LYS A 423 22.08 22.49 13.92
C LYS A 423 22.01 22.93 12.46
N LEU A 424 20.84 23.43 12.06
CA LEU A 424 20.65 24.16 10.81
C LEU A 424 21.61 25.35 10.74
N PRO A 425 22.21 25.64 9.58
CA PRO A 425 22.97 26.87 9.41
C PRO A 425 22.09 28.07 9.82
N PRO A 426 22.56 28.97 10.70
CA PRO A 426 21.72 30.01 11.28
C PRO A 426 21.15 30.98 10.23
N ASN A 427 21.88 31.18 9.13
CA ASN A 427 21.53 32.01 7.99
C ASN A 427 20.88 31.24 6.83
N MET A 428 20.42 30.01 7.05
CA MET A 428 19.67 29.28 6.05
C MET A 428 18.32 29.93 5.78
N ARG A 429 18.02 30.13 4.50
CA ARG A 429 16.73 30.62 3.99
C ARG A 429 16.11 29.56 3.08
N THR A 430 14.79 29.44 3.16
CA THR A 430 14.01 28.50 2.34
C THR A 430 13.09 29.29 1.43
N PHE A 431 13.19 29.05 0.13
CA PHE A 431 12.31 29.66 -0.87
C PHE A 431 11.42 28.60 -1.49
N ASP A 432 10.12 28.86 -1.57
CA ASP A 432 9.09 27.94 -2.05
C ASP A 432 8.23 28.62 -3.13
N ARG A 433 7.66 27.81 -4.03
CA ARG A 433 6.78 28.31 -5.09
C ARG A 433 5.31 28.08 -4.74
N ARG A 434 4.54 29.16 -4.57
CA ARG A 434 3.11 29.09 -4.20
C ARG A 434 2.30 28.31 -5.24
N GLY A 435 1.86 27.11 -4.88
CA GLY A 435 0.95 26.30 -5.70
C GLY A 435 1.62 25.77 -6.97
N CYS A 436 2.81 25.16 -6.85
CA CYS A 436 3.62 24.69 -7.97
C CYS A 436 2.82 23.88 -9.02
N TYR A 437 2.13 22.80 -8.63
CA TYR A 437 1.33 22.00 -9.59
C TYR A 437 0.15 22.76 -10.18
N THR A 438 -0.49 23.64 -9.41
CA THR A 438 -1.52 24.55 -9.92
C THR A 438 -0.94 25.47 -11.00
N SER A 439 0.25 26.04 -10.76
CA SER A 439 0.96 26.87 -11.74
C SER A 439 1.32 26.07 -12.99
N CYS A 440 1.80 24.84 -12.83
CA CYS A 440 2.09 23.94 -13.95
C CYS A 440 0.85 23.77 -14.85
N LEU A 441 -0.31 23.43 -14.27
CA LEU A 441 -1.54 23.23 -15.05
C LEU A 441 -2.07 24.53 -15.71
N LEU A 442 -1.84 25.70 -15.09
CA LEU A 442 -2.29 27.00 -15.62
C LEU A 442 -1.41 27.53 -16.74
N ASN A 443 -0.10 27.26 -16.66
CA ASN A 443 0.94 27.87 -17.48
C ASN A 443 1.63 26.89 -18.42
N ASN A 444 1.15 25.64 -18.50
CA ASN A 444 1.67 24.64 -19.42
C ASN A 444 1.58 25.09 -20.89
N LEU A 445 2.71 24.96 -21.58
CA LEU A 445 2.87 25.30 -23.00
C LEU A 445 3.04 24.05 -23.88
N ASP A 446 3.33 22.90 -23.27
CA ASP A 446 3.62 21.66 -23.98
C ASP A 446 2.40 20.74 -24.08
N PRO A 447 2.16 20.06 -25.22
CA PRO A 447 1.07 19.08 -25.31
C PRO A 447 1.27 17.91 -24.35
N TYR A 448 0.18 17.38 -23.79
CA TYR A 448 0.24 16.22 -22.90
C TYR A 448 0.20 14.93 -23.72
N PRO A 449 1.14 13.99 -23.53
CA PRO A 449 1.12 12.73 -24.25
C PRO A 449 0.01 11.81 -23.73
N VAL A 450 -0.76 11.21 -24.65
CA VAL A 450 -1.76 10.18 -24.37
C VAL A 450 -1.41 8.93 -25.16
N PHE A 451 -1.15 7.85 -24.42
CA PHE A 451 -0.62 6.62 -25.00
C PHE A 451 -1.71 5.59 -25.31
N SER A 452 -1.44 4.76 -26.32
CA SER A 452 -2.22 3.57 -26.65
C SER A 452 -1.41 2.30 -26.41
N VAL A 453 -2.08 1.14 -26.41
CA VAL A 453 -1.41 -0.16 -26.31
C VAL A 453 -0.50 -0.46 -27.52
N HIS A 454 -0.61 0.32 -28.60
CA HIS A 454 0.21 0.18 -29.82
C HIS A 454 1.48 1.03 -29.79
N ASP A 455 1.57 1.95 -28.84
CA ASP A 455 2.73 2.80 -28.69
C ASP A 455 3.87 1.94 -28.15
N HIS A 456 5.00 2.00 -28.86
CA HIS A 456 6.15 1.15 -28.61
C HIS A 456 7.44 1.96 -28.64
N VAL A 457 8.46 1.37 -28.03
CA VAL A 457 9.78 1.98 -28.00
C VAL A 457 10.44 1.81 -29.36
N GLU A 458 10.94 2.91 -29.90
CA GLU A 458 11.67 3.00 -31.15
C GLU A 458 13.04 3.64 -30.89
N ARG A 459 14.00 3.38 -31.77
CA ARG A 459 15.27 4.11 -31.78
C ARG A 459 15.05 5.53 -32.28
N LEU A 460 15.76 6.47 -31.69
CA LEU A 460 15.73 7.86 -32.10
C LEU A 460 17.12 8.25 -32.63
N ASP A 461 17.18 8.63 -33.90
CA ASP A 461 18.43 9.11 -34.50
C ASP A 461 18.89 10.40 -33.82
N ALA A 462 20.20 10.63 -33.79
CA ALA A 462 20.80 11.78 -33.11
C ALA A 462 20.27 13.12 -33.64
N ASP A 463 20.08 13.21 -34.96
CA ASP A 463 19.63 14.43 -35.67
C ASP A 463 18.10 14.58 -35.73
N ALA A 464 17.36 13.55 -35.31
CA ALA A 464 15.90 13.58 -35.38
C ALA A 464 15.30 14.55 -34.34
N THR A 465 14.23 15.24 -34.72
CA THR A 465 13.43 16.01 -33.76
C THR A 465 12.79 15.08 -32.73
N ILE A 466 12.90 15.38 -31.45
CA ILE A 466 12.26 14.56 -30.40
C ILE A 466 10.73 14.73 -30.49
N PRO A 467 9.97 13.69 -30.86
CA PRO A 467 8.51 13.79 -30.97
C PRO A 467 7.87 13.81 -29.59
N ILE A 468 6.57 14.12 -29.53
CA ILE A 468 5.80 14.10 -28.29
C ILE A 468 5.64 12.65 -27.82
N GLY A 469 5.97 12.43 -26.56
CA GLY A 469 6.07 11.10 -25.96
C GLY A 469 7.04 11.09 -24.80
N TRP A 470 7.66 9.94 -24.57
CA TRP A 470 8.68 9.74 -23.55
C TRP A 470 9.99 9.38 -24.21
N ALA A 471 11.07 10.04 -23.84
CA ALA A 471 12.41 9.83 -24.40
C ALA A 471 13.33 9.23 -23.33
N TYR A 472 14.22 8.33 -23.76
CA TYR A 472 15.23 7.73 -22.90
C TYR A 472 16.53 8.53 -23.00
N ILE A 473 17.09 8.90 -21.85
CA ILE A 473 18.42 9.48 -21.74
C ILE A 473 19.39 8.40 -21.24
N SER A 474 20.48 8.17 -21.96
CA SER A 474 21.43 7.07 -21.70
C SER A 474 22.55 7.44 -20.73
N LYS A 475 22.63 8.71 -20.33
CA LYS A 475 23.56 9.23 -19.32
C LYS A 475 22.83 10.16 -18.37
N ASP A 476 23.35 10.27 -17.15
CA ASP A 476 22.87 11.24 -16.17
C ASP A 476 22.96 12.67 -16.74
N ALA A 477 21.92 13.46 -16.49
CA ALA A 477 21.85 14.87 -16.87
C ALA A 477 22.00 15.76 -15.64
N MET A 478 22.67 16.90 -15.81
CA MET A 478 22.82 17.92 -14.76
C MET A 478 22.06 19.19 -15.17
N LEU A 479 21.21 19.70 -14.27
CA LEU A 479 20.64 21.04 -14.35
C LEU A 479 21.16 21.86 -13.16
N GLY A 480 22.28 22.55 -13.35
CA GLY A 480 23.03 23.12 -12.25
C GLY A 480 23.47 22.03 -11.27
N HIS A 481 23.01 22.12 -10.01
CA HIS A 481 23.29 21.12 -8.96
C HIS A 481 22.26 19.98 -8.93
N MET A 482 21.26 20.00 -9.81
CA MET A 482 20.22 18.98 -9.84
C MET A 482 20.64 17.82 -10.76
N LYS A 483 20.71 16.60 -10.22
CA LYS A 483 21.07 15.40 -10.97
C LYS A 483 19.83 14.62 -11.38
N PHE A 484 19.66 14.39 -12.67
CA PHE A 484 18.65 13.50 -13.23
C PHE A 484 19.35 12.26 -13.77
N VAL A 485 19.11 11.12 -13.12
CA VAL A 485 19.76 9.87 -13.51
C VAL A 485 19.32 9.42 -14.90
N LEU A 486 20.15 8.62 -15.57
CA LEU A 486 19.78 7.96 -16.81
C LEU A 486 18.42 7.24 -16.67
N GLY A 487 17.56 7.34 -17.69
CA GLY A 487 16.18 6.86 -17.57
C GLY A 487 15.23 7.43 -18.61
N TRP A 488 13.95 7.06 -18.47
CA TRP A 488 12.89 7.60 -19.31
C TRP A 488 12.33 8.89 -18.72
N TYR A 489 12.05 9.88 -19.57
CA TYR A 489 11.49 11.18 -19.18
C TYR A 489 10.48 11.68 -20.23
N PRO A 490 9.50 12.52 -19.87
CA PRO A 490 8.68 13.22 -20.85
C PRO A 490 9.55 14.01 -21.85
N SER A 491 9.25 13.87 -23.14
CA SER A 491 10.00 14.51 -24.24
C SER A 491 10.23 16.01 -24.08
N PHE A 492 9.25 16.77 -23.59
CA PHE A 492 9.42 18.22 -23.35
C PHE A 492 10.48 18.53 -22.29
N PHE A 493 10.58 17.68 -21.25
CA PHE A 493 11.60 17.83 -20.22
C PHE A 493 12.98 17.50 -20.79
N VAL A 494 13.10 16.47 -21.62
CA VAL A 494 14.36 16.15 -22.31
C VAL A 494 14.80 17.28 -23.25
N LYS A 495 13.87 17.92 -23.96
CA LYS A 495 14.18 19.13 -24.74
C LYS A 495 14.73 20.25 -23.86
N TYR A 496 14.11 20.48 -22.70
CA TYR A 496 14.62 21.45 -21.73
C TYR A 496 16.02 21.08 -21.20
N LEU A 497 16.32 19.80 -20.97
CA LEU A 497 17.67 19.35 -20.62
C LEU A 497 18.68 19.70 -21.72
N ILE A 498 18.34 19.45 -22.99
CA ILE A 498 19.20 19.75 -24.13
C ILE A 498 19.46 21.26 -24.26
N GLU A 499 18.41 22.07 -24.12
CA GLU A 499 18.52 23.54 -24.10
C GLU A 499 19.43 24.06 -22.97
N ASN A 500 19.63 23.25 -21.92
CA ASN A 500 20.49 23.56 -20.77
C ASN A 500 21.78 22.73 -20.76
N GLY A 501 22.25 22.28 -21.92
CA GLY A 501 23.58 21.70 -22.10
C GLY A 501 23.66 20.17 -22.03
N TYR A 502 22.54 19.46 -21.96
CA TYR A 502 22.55 18.01 -22.12
C TYR A 502 22.83 17.61 -23.58
N ASP A 503 23.81 16.73 -23.79
CA ASP A 503 24.20 16.28 -25.12
C ASP A 503 23.11 15.39 -25.74
N ARG A 504 22.51 15.90 -26.84
CA ARG A 504 21.44 15.28 -27.61
C ARG A 504 21.76 13.86 -28.10
N THR A 505 23.03 13.52 -28.32
CA THR A 505 23.43 12.18 -28.78
C THR A 505 23.16 11.09 -27.73
N ASN A 506 22.98 11.47 -26.46
CA ASN A 506 22.61 10.56 -25.38
C ASN A 506 21.09 10.32 -25.29
N VAL A 507 20.29 10.87 -26.20
CA VAL A 507 18.85 10.57 -26.30
C VAL A 507 18.64 9.53 -27.40
N THR A 508 18.58 8.27 -27.00
CA THR A 508 18.74 7.14 -27.93
C THR A 508 17.42 6.43 -28.29
N LEU A 509 16.38 6.60 -27.46
CA LEU A 509 15.09 5.91 -27.65
C LEU A 509 13.93 6.86 -27.39
N ILE A 510 12.79 6.54 -28.01
CA ILE A 510 11.53 7.25 -27.83
C ILE A 510 10.37 6.26 -27.78
N ASN A 511 9.41 6.48 -26.90
CA ASN A 511 8.07 5.93 -26.99
C ASN A 511 7.15 7.08 -27.39
N LYS A 512 6.78 7.14 -28.67
CA LYS A 512 5.96 8.21 -29.23
C LYS A 512 4.50 8.01 -28.81
N SER A 513 3.85 9.07 -28.34
CA SER A 513 2.42 8.99 -28.02
C SER A 513 1.57 9.00 -29.29
N SER A 514 0.60 8.09 -29.37
CA SER A 514 -0.41 8.04 -30.45
C SER A 514 -1.33 9.24 -30.49
N SER A 515 -1.56 9.91 -29.36
CA SER A 515 -2.43 11.07 -29.28
C SER A 515 -1.92 12.08 -28.25
N VAL A 516 -2.44 13.31 -28.31
CA VAL A 516 -2.02 14.39 -27.42
C VAL A 516 -3.21 15.21 -26.95
N LEU A 517 -3.14 15.73 -25.73
CA LEU A 517 -4.05 16.80 -25.27
C LEU A 517 -3.40 18.16 -25.48
N PRO A 518 -4.17 19.19 -25.82
CA PRO A 518 -3.62 20.53 -26.02
C PRO A 518 -3.05 21.09 -24.71
N PRO A 519 -2.03 21.97 -24.77
CA PRO A 519 -1.35 22.47 -23.57
C PRO A 519 -2.28 23.12 -22.53
N LYS A 520 -3.33 23.82 -23.00
CA LYS A 520 -4.28 24.58 -22.19
C LYS A 520 -5.47 23.74 -21.70
N PHE A 521 -5.47 22.42 -21.90
CA PHE A 521 -6.59 21.52 -21.59
C PHE A 521 -7.12 21.68 -20.15
N PHE A 522 -6.24 21.74 -19.15
CA PHE A 522 -6.63 21.84 -17.74
C PHE A 522 -6.85 23.27 -17.23
N LYS A 523 -6.48 24.29 -18.03
CA LYS A 523 -6.40 25.68 -17.57
C LYS A 523 -7.74 26.22 -17.08
N LYS A 524 -8.82 25.96 -17.82
CA LYS A 524 -10.17 26.43 -17.46
C LYS A 524 -10.66 25.79 -16.16
N ALA A 525 -10.51 24.47 -16.03
CA ALA A 525 -10.89 23.74 -14.81
C ALA A 525 -10.16 24.26 -13.58
N VAL A 526 -8.83 24.41 -13.67
CA VAL A 526 -8.02 24.89 -12.56
C VAL A 526 -8.35 26.33 -12.19
N LYS A 527 -8.62 27.22 -13.16
CA LYS A 527 -9.10 28.58 -12.87
C LYS A 527 -10.42 28.58 -12.10
N ASN A 528 -11.37 27.73 -12.48
CA ASN A 528 -12.66 27.61 -11.79
C ASN A 528 -12.49 27.06 -10.36
N ILE A 529 -11.62 26.06 -10.19
CA ILE A 529 -11.29 25.54 -8.85
C ILE A 529 -10.70 26.64 -7.98
N GLN A 530 -9.77 27.43 -8.53
CA GLN A 530 -9.20 28.55 -7.80
C GLN A 530 -10.30 29.54 -7.41
N SER A 531 -11.08 30.08 -8.35
CA SER A 531 -12.10 31.10 -8.05
C SER A 531 -13.12 30.67 -6.99
N ILE A 532 -13.49 29.39 -6.96
CA ILE A 532 -14.52 28.89 -6.04
C ILE A 532 -13.95 28.53 -4.66
N ALA A 533 -12.69 28.07 -4.60
CA ALA A 533 -12.08 27.57 -3.36
C ALA A 533 -10.91 28.43 -2.83
N VAL A 534 -10.75 29.69 -3.29
CA VAL A 534 -9.68 30.61 -2.81
C VAL A 534 -9.71 30.78 -1.28
N GLY A 535 -10.89 30.87 -0.68
CA GLY A 535 -11.05 31.18 0.75
C GLY A 535 -10.98 29.99 1.70
N THR A 536 -11.11 28.76 1.19
CA THR A 536 -11.26 27.56 2.04
C THR A 536 -9.96 26.76 2.22
N GLY A 537 -8.87 27.17 1.56
CA GLY A 537 -7.66 26.36 1.42
C GLY A 537 -7.85 25.08 0.58
N GLY A 538 -9.09 24.79 0.16
CA GLY A 538 -9.46 23.57 -0.56
C GLY A 538 -8.91 23.52 -1.98
N ALA A 539 -8.69 24.66 -2.63
CA ALA A 539 -8.22 24.71 -4.02
C ALA A 539 -6.88 23.97 -4.21
N LYS A 540 -5.92 24.18 -3.30
CA LYS A 540 -4.63 23.48 -3.31
C LYS A 540 -4.83 21.97 -3.11
N ARG A 541 -5.70 21.58 -2.17
CA ARG A 541 -5.97 20.17 -1.84
C ARG A 541 -6.63 19.43 -3.00
N ILE A 542 -7.62 20.04 -3.67
CA ILE A 542 -8.28 19.50 -4.86
C ILE A 542 -7.26 19.22 -5.96
N VAL A 543 -6.49 20.24 -6.37
CA VAL A 543 -5.52 20.11 -7.47
C VAL A 543 -4.43 19.09 -7.12
N ASN A 544 -3.83 19.18 -5.94
CA ASN A 544 -2.75 18.27 -5.55
C ASN A 544 -3.24 16.82 -5.40
N SER A 545 -4.44 16.62 -4.84
CA SER A 545 -5.03 15.27 -4.71
C SER A 545 -5.40 14.69 -6.07
N GLY A 546 -5.93 15.51 -6.98
CA GLY A 546 -6.23 15.10 -8.35
C GLY A 546 -4.99 14.67 -9.13
N VAL A 547 -3.94 15.52 -9.13
CA VAL A 547 -2.63 15.18 -9.73
C VAL A 547 -2.02 13.95 -9.06
N GLY A 548 -2.17 13.81 -7.73
CA GLY A 548 -1.75 12.63 -6.98
C GLY A 548 -2.46 11.35 -7.45
N ALA A 549 -3.78 11.41 -7.61
CA ALA A 549 -4.61 10.28 -8.05
C ALA A 549 -4.24 9.80 -9.46
N TRP A 550 -3.80 10.70 -10.36
CA TRP A 550 -3.28 10.33 -11.68
C TRP A 550 -2.05 9.43 -11.64
N GLY A 551 -1.31 9.43 -10.52
CA GLY A 551 -0.16 8.56 -10.29
C GLY A 551 -0.48 7.12 -9.91
N LYS A 552 -1.77 6.77 -9.81
CA LYS A 552 -2.20 5.43 -9.44
C LYS A 552 -1.80 4.41 -10.52
N ARG A 553 -0.99 3.42 -10.13
CA ARG A 553 -0.43 2.38 -11.02
C ARG A 553 -0.87 0.96 -10.67
N VAL A 554 -1.38 0.79 -9.47
CA VAL A 554 -1.90 -0.47 -8.96
C VAL A 554 -3.21 -0.20 -8.23
N ASN A 555 -4.17 -1.10 -8.36
CA ASN A 555 -5.29 -1.17 -7.44
C ASN A 555 -4.84 -2.01 -6.25
N LYS A 556 -4.82 -1.40 -5.06
CA LYS A 556 -4.62 -2.12 -3.81
C LYS A 556 -5.98 -2.46 -3.24
N THR A 557 -6.24 -3.74 -3.03
CA THR A 557 -7.40 -4.22 -2.27
C THR A 557 -6.87 -4.76 -0.95
N GLY A 558 -7.30 -4.17 0.16
CA GLY A 558 -6.95 -4.61 1.50
C GLY A 558 -7.98 -5.59 2.05
N LEU A 559 -7.53 -6.51 2.89
CA LEU A 559 -8.31 -7.25 3.86
C LEU A 559 -7.71 -6.91 5.22
N THR A 560 -8.54 -6.52 6.18
CA THR A 560 -8.07 -6.21 7.52
C THR A 560 -8.91 -6.94 8.54
N ALA A 561 -8.22 -7.54 9.50
CA ALA A 561 -8.80 -8.06 10.72
C ALA A 561 -8.13 -7.41 11.92
N VAL A 562 -8.76 -7.51 13.08
CA VAL A 562 -8.24 -6.98 14.34
C VAL A 562 -8.29 -8.09 15.37
N THR A 563 -7.21 -8.29 16.11
CA THR A 563 -7.15 -9.24 17.23
C THR A 563 -6.47 -8.59 18.42
N ASP A 564 -6.82 -8.95 19.65
CA ASP A 564 -6.05 -8.59 20.87
C ASP A 564 -5.09 -9.71 21.31
N SER A 565 -5.13 -10.87 20.66
CA SER A 565 -4.24 -12.01 20.96
C SER A 565 -3.00 -11.95 20.09
N GLU A 566 -1.83 -11.89 20.76
CA GLU A 566 -0.53 -11.98 20.11
C GLU A 566 -0.36 -13.33 19.40
N ASP A 567 -0.82 -14.42 20.02
CA ASP A 567 -0.73 -15.76 19.46
C ASP A 567 -1.55 -15.90 18.18
N VAL A 568 -2.77 -15.34 18.14
CA VAL A 568 -3.57 -15.28 16.91
C VAL A 568 -2.84 -14.44 15.85
N ALA A 569 -2.31 -13.27 16.22
CA ALA A 569 -1.58 -12.44 15.27
C ALA A 569 -0.37 -13.17 14.64
N LEU A 570 0.42 -13.86 15.46
CA LEU A 570 1.58 -14.65 15.02
C LEU A 570 1.17 -15.87 14.19
N ALA A 571 0.12 -16.59 14.58
CA ALA A 571 -0.42 -17.71 13.81
C ALA A 571 -0.87 -17.25 12.42
N MET A 572 -1.53 -16.09 12.34
CA MET A 572 -1.97 -15.50 11.08
C MET A 572 -0.79 -15.06 10.19
N LEU A 573 0.30 -14.57 10.78
CA LEU A 573 1.52 -14.25 10.03
C LEU A 573 2.16 -15.50 9.41
N ASN A 574 2.10 -16.62 10.11
CA ASN A 574 2.61 -17.90 9.62
C ASN A 574 1.74 -18.45 8.47
N GLU A 575 0.41 -18.36 8.60
CA GLU A 575 -0.54 -18.83 7.58
C GLU A 575 -0.53 -17.95 6.31
N TYR A 576 -0.30 -16.63 6.48
CA TYR A 576 -0.34 -15.66 5.39
C TYR A 576 0.99 -14.92 5.25
N PRO A 577 1.92 -15.39 4.39
CA PRO A 577 3.22 -14.74 4.19
C PRO A 577 3.16 -13.30 3.67
N ASP A 578 2.01 -12.89 3.12
CA ASP A 578 1.74 -11.53 2.64
C ASP A 578 1.12 -10.60 3.71
N LEU A 579 0.97 -11.09 4.95
CA LEU A 579 0.40 -10.34 6.07
C LEU A 579 1.39 -9.32 6.64
N THR A 580 0.90 -8.14 6.96
CA THR A 580 1.56 -7.17 7.83
C THR A 580 0.77 -6.99 9.12
N ILE A 581 1.44 -6.84 10.25
CA ILE A 581 0.82 -6.62 11.56
C ILE A 581 1.22 -5.24 12.06
N ASP A 582 0.23 -4.42 12.39
CA ASP A 582 0.41 -3.12 13.03
C ASP A 582 -0.22 -3.17 14.43
N GLN A 583 0.48 -2.75 15.48
CA GLN A 583 -0.07 -2.71 16.84
C GLN A 583 -0.52 -1.30 17.20
N TYR A 584 -1.78 -1.17 17.64
CA TYR A 584 -2.36 0.07 18.14
C TYR A 584 -2.97 -0.19 19.53
N SER A 585 -2.34 0.35 20.58
CA SER A 585 -2.68 -0.02 21.96
C SER A 585 -2.53 -1.53 22.17
N ASP A 586 -3.57 -2.20 22.65
CA ASP A 586 -3.58 -3.64 22.95
C ASP A 586 -4.13 -4.46 21.76
N LEU A 587 -4.28 -3.84 20.59
CA LEU A 587 -4.84 -4.48 19.39
C LEU A 587 -3.80 -4.64 18.29
N PHE A 588 -3.76 -5.83 17.72
CA PHE A 588 -3.04 -6.18 16.50
C PHE A 588 -3.98 -6.06 15.30
N HIS A 589 -3.63 -5.15 14.39
CA HIS A 589 -4.29 -4.99 13.10
C HIS A 589 -3.57 -5.86 12.07
N LEU A 590 -4.28 -6.89 11.61
CA LEU A 590 -3.80 -7.86 10.63
C LEU A 590 -4.19 -7.35 9.24
N ASN A 591 -3.21 -6.92 8.44
CA ASN A 591 -3.43 -6.29 7.15
C ASN A 591 -2.87 -7.15 6.02
N ARG A 592 -3.75 -7.62 5.12
CA ARG A 592 -3.36 -8.26 3.86
C ARG A 592 -3.66 -7.33 2.71
N SER A 593 -2.74 -7.20 1.76
CA SER A 593 -2.97 -6.35 0.60
C SER A 593 -2.66 -7.09 -0.69
N LYS A 594 -3.67 -7.18 -1.56
CA LYS A 594 -3.48 -7.63 -2.93
C LYS A 594 -3.31 -6.42 -3.81
N THR A 595 -2.21 -6.40 -4.58
CA THR A 595 -1.97 -5.36 -5.58
C THR A 595 -2.24 -5.92 -6.97
N THR A 596 -3.00 -5.18 -7.77
CA THR A 596 -3.29 -5.52 -9.17
C THR A 596 -2.82 -4.40 -10.09
N PRO A 597 -1.99 -4.70 -11.11
CA PRO A 597 -1.56 -3.73 -12.10
C PRO A 597 -2.71 -2.97 -12.77
N ILE A 598 -2.54 -1.67 -12.95
CA ILE A 598 -3.45 -0.84 -13.75
C ILE A 598 -2.81 -0.60 -15.13
N MET A 599 -3.36 -1.25 -16.15
CA MET A 599 -2.88 -1.14 -17.55
C MET A 599 -3.45 0.07 -18.30
N SER A 600 -4.25 0.92 -17.64
CA SER A 600 -4.76 2.16 -18.23
C SER A 600 -4.92 3.25 -17.17
N GLY A 601 -4.43 4.47 -17.40
CA GLY A 601 -4.56 5.56 -16.44
C GLY A 601 -3.96 6.87 -16.91
N HIS A 602 -3.55 7.71 -15.95
CA HIS A 602 -3.09 9.08 -16.18
C HIS A 602 -1.64 9.30 -15.71
N VAL A 603 -0.87 8.22 -15.56
CA VAL A 603 0.51 8.29 -15.06
C VAL A 603 1.38 9.20 -15.94
N PRO A 604 1.27 9.17 -17.29
CA PRO A 604 1.97 10.13 -18.14
C PRO A 604 1.61 11.59 -17.86
N LEU A 605 0.34 11.89 -17.57
CA LEU A 605 -0.09 13.24 -17.21
C LEU A 605 0.54 13.69 -15.90
N ARG A 606 0.57 12.82 -14.87
CA ARG A 606 1.24 13.14 -13.61
C ARG A 606 2.73 13.38 -13.81
N ALA A 607 3.42 12.51 -14.56
CA ALA A 607 4.85 12.66 -14.83
C ALA A 607 5.15 13.98 -15.55
N HIS A 608 4.29 14.39 -16.49
CA HIS A 608 4.37 15.69 -17.15
C HIS A 608 4.33 16.83 -16.14
N ILE A 609 3.34 16.86 -15.25
CA ILE A 609 3.21 17.92 -14.23
C ILE A 609 4.39 17.91 -13.25
N VAL A 610 4.88 16.73 -12.85
CA VAL A 610 6.03 16.62 -11.96
C VAL A 610 7.31 17.15 -12.63
N CYS A 611 7.57 16.80 -13.89
CA CYS A 611 8.75 17.29 -14.61
C CYS A 611 8.66 18.79 -14.92
N MET A 612 7.45 19.33 -15.15
CA MET A 612 7.27 20.78 -15.18
C MET A 612 7.65 21.44 -13.84
N GLY A 613 7.30 20.80 -12.72
CA GLY A 613 7.75 21.22 -11.38
C GLY A 613 9.28 21.25 -11.26
N HIS A 614 9.98 20.26 -11.83
CA HIS A 614 11.44 20.25 -11.88
C HIS A 614 12.02 21.42 -12.69
N ILE A 615 11.41 21.76 -13.84
CA ILE A 615 11.80 22.94 -14.62
C ILE A 615 11.61 24.23 -13.81
N LEU A 616 10.47 24.37 -13.12
CA LEU A 616 10.20 25.54 -12.28
C LEU A 616 11.17 25.65 -11.09
N LEU A 617 11.59 24.50 -10.53
CA LEU A 617 12.58 24.43 -9.47
C LEU A 617 13.98 24.86 -9.97
N HIS A 618 14.38 24.40 -11.16
CA HIS A 618 15.63 24.83 -11.79
C HIS A 618 15.61 26.34 -12.09
N LYS A 619 14.53 26.86 -12.67
CA LYS A 619 14.37 28.31 -12.91
C LYS A 619 14.42 29.12 -11.61
N MET A 620 13.79 28.62 -10.54
CA MET A 620 13.88 29.23 -9.21
C MET A 620 15.31 29.23 -8.68
N THR A 621 16.06 28.15 -8.91
CA THR A 621 17.49 28.07 -8.54
C THR A 621 18.28 29.15 -9.27
N GLN A 622 18.07 29.31 -10.58
CA GLN A 622 18.74 30.33 -11.39
C GLN A 622 18.39 31.77 -10.96
N GLU A 623 17.19 31.98 -10.42
CA GLU A 623 16.72 33.30 -9.97
C GLU A 623 17.26 33.67 -8.58
N ILE A 624 17.44 32.69 -7.70
CA ILE A 624 17.84 32.89 -6.30
C ILE A 624 19.35 32.78 -6.11
N CYS A 625 20.03 31.94 -6.88
CA CYS A 625 21.42 31.56 -6.65
C CYS A 625 22.38 32.30 -7.58
N ASP A 626 23.48 32.80 -7.04
CA ASP A 626 24.67 33.29 -7.75
C ASP A 626 25.90 32.45 -7.36
N GLU A 627 27.09 32.88 -7.80
CA GLU A 627 28.36 32.23 -7.48
C GLU A 627 28.71 32.20 -5.99
N ASN A 628 28.07 33.03 -5.14
CA ASN A 628 28.30 33.08 -3.70
C ASN A 628 27.25 32.29 -2.90
N THR A 629 26.22 31.79 -3.57
CA THR A 629 25.11 31.07 -2.95
C THR A 629 25.50 29.62 -2.70
N ILE A 630 25.30 29.14 -1.47
CA ILE A 630 25.49 27.72 -1.13
C ILE A 630 24.13 27.05 -1.08
N ILE A 631 23.91 26.08 -1.96
CA ILE A 631 22.69 25.27 -1.97
C ILE A 631 22.83 24.14 -0.95
N LEU A 632 21.88 24.04 -0.03
CA LEU A 632 21.86 23.00 0.99
C LEU A 632 20.95 21.85 0.62
N GLY A 633 19.85 22.13 -0.09
CA GLY A 633 18.92 21.10 -0.48
C GLY A 633 17.77 21.59 -1.35
N TYR A 634 17.01 20.62 -1.83
CA TYR A 634 15.85 20.78 -2.67
C TYR A 634 14.67 20.00 -2.11
N LYS A 635 13.49 20.63 -2.18
CA LYS A 635 12.23 20.15 -1.60
C LYS A 635 11.08 20.20 -2.60
N THR A 636 11.05 19.37 -3.64
CA THR A 636 9.95 19.33 -4.64
C THR A 636 9.74 20.66 -5.39
N ASP A 637 9.18 21.67 -4.73
CA ASP A 637 8.91 23.03 -5.18
C ASP A 637 9.63 24.12 -4.36
N SER A 638 10.51 23.74 -3.42
CA SER A 638 11.37 24.65 -2.67
C SER A 638 12.87 24.36 -2.77
N ILE A 639 13.69 25.37 -2.46
CA ILE A 639 15.15 25.31 -2.37
C ILE A 639 15.60 25.91 -1.03
N GLN A 640 16.57 25.26 -0.39
CA GLN A 640 17.20 25.75 0.84
C GLN A 640 18.62 26.23 0.53
N VAL A 641 18.95 27.47 0.89
CA VAL A 641 20.22 28.10 0.54
C VAL A 641 20.80 28.92 1.68
N ILE A 642 22.10 29.19 1.58
CA ILE A 642 22.83 30.21 2.35
C ILE A 642 23.31 31.27 1.36
N ASN A 643 23.27 32.54 1.78
CA ASN A 643 23.70 33.69 0.98
C ASN A 643 23.01 33.75 -0.41
N PRO A 644 21.66 33.77 -0.47
CA PRO A 644 20.98 33.99 -1.75
C PRO A 644 21.40 35.34 -2.35
N ARG A 645 21.18 35.51 -3.65
CA ARG A 645 21.44 36.76 -4.38
C ARG A 645 21.00 37.98 -3.59
N LYS A 646 21.85 39.03 -3.58
CA LYS A 646 21.62 40.26 -2.80
C LYS A 646 20.26 40.89 -3.05
N GLU A 647 19.72 40.83 -4.26
CA GLU A 647 18.39 41.37 -4.56
C GLU A 647 17.27 40.74 -3.72
N TRP A 648 17.33 39.43 -3.47
CA TRP A 648 16.39 38.71 -2.62
C TRP A 648 16.60 38.96 -1.12
N VAL A 649 17.79 39.46 -0.75
CA VAL A 649 18.08 39.94 0.61
C VAL A 649 17.53 41.36 0.80
N LEU A 650 17.74 42.24 -0.19
CA LEU A 650 17.43 43.67 -0.10
C LEU A 650 15.94 44.00 -0.37
N LYS A 651 15.31 43.37 -1.36
CA LYS A 651 13.90 43.64 -1.71
C LYS A 651 12.90 43.02 -0.74
N GLY A 652 13.34 42.01 0.03
CA GLY A 652 12.46 41.15 0.82
C GLY A 652 11.60 40.22 -0.05
N CYS A 653 11.13 39.11 0.52
CA CYS A 653 10.13 38.27 -0.13
C CYS A 653 8.74 38.74 0.25
N LYS A 654 7.80 38.70 -0.71
CA LYS A 654 6.38 38.86 -0.38
C LYS A 654 5.94 37.75 0.59
N PRO A 655 5.08 38.05 1.57
CA PRO A 655 4.41 37.01 2.35
C PRO A 655 3.67 36.03 1.45
N LYS A 656 3.60 34.75 1.86
CA LYS A 656 2.91 33.70 1.11
C LYS A 656 1.46 34.08 0.77
N SER A 657 0.76 34.77 1.66
CA SER A 657 -0.62 35.26 1.47
C SER A 657 -0.77 36.24 0.30
N GLU A 658 0.27 37.02 0.02
CA GLU A 658 0.29 38.07 -1.02
C GLU A 658 0.83 37.58 -2.36
N CYS A 659 1.48 36.41 -2.39
CA CYS A 659 2.04 35.86 -3.62
C CYS A 659 0.97 35.39 -4.59
N ALA A 660 1.10 35.68 -5.88
CA ALA A 660 0.27 35.04 -6.90
C ALA A 660 0.65 33.55 -7.07
N ILE A 661 -0.22 32.77 -7.71
CA ILE A 661 0.08 31.36 -8.01
C ILE A 661 1.30 31.28 -8.93
N GLY A 662 2.30 30.51 -8.51
CA GLY A 662 3.56 30.37 -9.21
C GLY A 662 4.63 31.38 -8.81
N GLU A 663 4.33 32.40 -8.00
CA GLU A 663 5.36 33.27 -7.44
C GLU A 663 6.18 32.54 -6.35
N ILE A 664 7.39 33.03 -6.14
CA ILE A 664 8.32 32.54 -5.12
C ILE A 664 8.10 33.35 -3.83
N HIS A 665 8.04 32.66 -2.69
CA HIS A 665 8.01 33.27 -1.35
C HIS A 665 9.03 32.60 -0.44
N GLU A 666 9.38 33.26 0.65
CA GLU A 666 10.21 32.68 1.70
C GLU A 666 9.34 31.91 2.71
N GLU A 667 9.78 30.72 3.11
CA GLU A 667 9.13 29.92 4.15
C GLU A 667 10.02 29.80 5.40
N GLU A 668 9.37 29.74 6.55
CA GLU A 668 10.03 29.47 7.82
C GLU A 668 10.48 28.00 7.96
N ASN A 669 10.03 27.12 7.07
CA ASN A 669 10.33 25.70 7.15
C ASN A 669 11.79 25.43 6.80
N LYS A 670 12.56 24.97 7.79
CA LYS A 670 13.98 24.73 7.67
C LYS A 670 14.37 23.24 7.60
N ASN A 671 13.49 22.37 7.13
CA ASN A 671 13.81 20.94 7.07
C ASN A 671 14.54 20.54 5.78
N LEU A 672 15.79 20.08 5.91
CA LEU A 672 16.53 19.40 4.83
C LEU A 672 16.16 17.91 4.78
N TYR A 673 15.99 17.38 3.58
CA TYR A 673 15.65 15.98 3.34
C TYR A 673 16.04 15.56 1.92
N GLY A 674 16.00 14.25 1.67
CA GLY A 674 16.43 13.66 0.40
C GLY A 674 17.84 13.10 0.49
N LEU A 675 18.20 12.32 -0.53
CA LEU A 675 19.54 11.76 -0.65
C LEU A 675 20.48 12.79 -1.28
N HIS A 676 21.78 12.62 -1.09
CA HIS A 676 22.73 13.38 -1.88
C HIS A 676 22.59 13.02 -3.37
N PRO A 677 22.72 13.97 -4.33
CA PRO A 677 22.61 13.66 -5.76
C PRO A 677 23.51 12.50 -6.22
N ASP A 678 24.72 12.38 -5.67
CA ASP A 678 25.65 11.27 -5.96
C ASP A 678 25.08 9.88 -5.58
N GLU A 679 24.13 9.82 -4.64
CA GLU A 679 23.46 8.59 -4.21
C GLU A 679 22.27 8.23 -5.11
N PHE A 680 21.89 9.08 -6.06
CA PHE A 680 20.87 8.74 -7.03
C PHE A 680 21.41 7.72 -8.03
N VAL A 681 20.74 6.57 -8.08
CA VAL A 681 21.08 5.44 -8.95
C VAL A 681 20.06 5.34 -10.07
N GLY A 682 20.52 5.46 -11.32
CA GLY A 682 19.73 5.17 -12.50
C GLY A 682 19.70 3.68 -12.81
N ILE A 683 18.60 3.23 -13.42
CA ILE A 683 18.46 1.85 -13.91
C ILE A 683 18.57 1.93 -15.44
N PRO A 684 19.53 1.23 -16.07
CA PRO A 684 19.62 1.23 -17.53
C PRO A 684 18.43 0.49 -18.15
N TYR A 685 17.99 0.97 -19.31
CA TYR A 685 16.94 0.33 -20.08
C TYR A 685 17.54 -0.52 -21.20
N GLU A 686 17.17 -1.80 -21.22
CA GLU A 686 17.53 -2.72 -22.30
C GLU A 686 16.39 -2.77 -23.32
N HIS A 687 16.60 -2.16 -24.49
CA HIS A 687 15.61 -2.21 -25.56
C HIS A 687 15.57 -3.60 -26.20
N LYS A 688 14.42 -4.26 -26.10
CA LYS A 688 14.16 -5.54 -26.77
C LYS A 688 13.45 -5.25 -28.09
N LYS A 689 14.13 -5.47 -29.21
CA LYS A 689 13.51 -5.33 -30.53
C LYS A 689 12.30 -6.25 -30.60
N ARG A 690 11.13 -5.71 -30.93
CA ARG A 690 9.93 -6.52 -31.15
C ARG A 690 10.07 -7.23 -32.49
N GLU A 691 10.10 -8.55 -32.46
CA GLU A 691 10.00 -9.37 -33.67
C GLU A 691 8.55 -9.84 -33.79
N PHE A 692 7.88 -9.38 -34.86
CA PHE A 692 6.59 -9.93 -35.26
C PHE A 692 6.85 -10.92 -36.39
N THR A 693 6.34 -12.14 -36.26
CA THR A 693 6.32 -13.08 -37.38
C THR A 693 4.89 -13.14 -37.89
N VAL A 694 4.62 -12.44 -38.99
CA VAL A 694 3.39 -12.65 -39.75
C VAL A 694 3.65 -13.85 -40.65
N VAL A 695 3.05 -14.99 -40.31
CA VAL A 695 3.14 -16.19 -41.15
C VAL A 695 1.99 -16.12 -42.14
N GLU A 696 2.30 -15.79 -43.39
CA GLU A 696 1.35 -15.85 -44.49
C GLU A 696 1.20 -17.32 -44.92
N SER A 697 0.20 -18.01 -44.38
CA SER A 697 -0.11 -19.38 -44.81
C SER A 697 -1.02 -19.32 -46.04
N GLY A 698 -0.42 -19.09 -47.22
CA GLY A 698 -1.03 -19.24 -48.55
C GLY A 698 -2.49 -18.75 -48.70
N LEU A 699 -2.68 -17.53 -49.24
CA LEU A 699 -3.91 -16.96 -49.82
C LEU A 699 -5.26 -17.03 -49.06
N LYS A 700 -5.41 -17.73 -47.92
CA LYS A 700 -6.72 -17.94 -47.27
C LYS A 700 -6.76 -17.80 -45.75
N SER A 701 -5.63 -17.61 -45.07
CA SER A 701 -5.62 -17.35 -43.62
C SER A 701 -4.46 -16.47 -43.18
N PHE A 702 -4.72 -15.60 -42.21
CA PHE A 702 -3.73 -14.76 -41.56
C PHE A 702 -3.50 -15.28 -40.14
N LYS A 703 -2.25 -15.50 -39.76
CA LYS A 703 -1.86 -15.83 -38.38
C LYS A 703 -0.97 -14.72 -37.82
N VAL A 704 -1.35 -14.18 -36.67
CA VAL A 704 -0.54 -13.19 -35.94
C VAL A 704 0.07 -13.85 -34.71
N ASP A 705 1.37 -14.14 -34.76
CA ASP A 705 2.12 -14.67 -33.62
C ASP A 705 3.00 -13.58 -32.99
N ALA A 706 2.87 -13.42 -31.68
CA ALA A 706 3.60 -12.43 -30.89
C ALA A 706 3.51 -12.75 -29.40
N GLY A 707 4.40 -12.14 -28.59
CA GLY A 707 4.36 -12.26 -27.13
C GLY A 707 3.03 -11.82 -26.49
N ALA A 708 2.86 -12.12 -25.21
CA ALA A 708 1.70 -11.66 -24.43
C ALA A 708 1.67 -10.12 -24.36
N GLY A 709 0.50 -9.51 -24.59
CA GLY A 709 0.32 -8.05 -24.50
C GLY A 709 0.64 -7.26 -25.78
N TYR A 710 0.94 -7.92 -26.90
CA TYR A 710 1.32 -7.30 -28.18
C TYR A 710 0.13 -6.83 -29.05
N GLY A 711 -1.08 -6.77 -28.48
CA GLY A 711 -2.27 -6.29 -29.22
C GLY A 711 -2.72 -7.20 -30.37
N LYS A 712 -2.40 -8.50 -30.34
CA LYS A 712 -2.74 -9.48 -31.39
C LYS A 712 -4.19 -9.41 -31.85
N SER A 713 -5.13 -9.36 -30.90
CA SER A 713 -6.56 -9.24 -31.21
C SER A 713 -6.87 -7.95 -31.97
N PHE A 714 -6.29 -6.81 -31.60
CA PHE A 714 -6.52 -5.58 -32.35
C PHE A 714 -5.97 -5.64 -33.78
N LEU A 715 -4.79 -6.24 -33.99
CA LEU A 715 -4.23 -6.45 -35.33
C LEU A 715 -5.14 -7.32 -36.20
N LEU A 716 -5.68 -8.40 -35.63
CA LEU A 716 -6.68 -9.22 -36.31
C LEU A 716 -7.98 -8.42 -36.61
N LEU A 717 -8.36 -7.44 -35.78
CA LEU A 717 -9.57 -6.62 -36.01
C LEU A 717 -9.34 -5.68 -37.19
N MET A 718 -8.16 -5.08 -37.28
CA MET A 718 -7.75 -4.24 -38.40
C MET A 718 -7.72 -5.05 -39.71
N LEU A 719 -7.04 -6.19 -39.72
CA LEU A 719 -7.00 -7.09 -40.88
C LEU A 719 -8.41 -7.53 -41.29
N TYR A 720 -9.28 -7.84 -40.33
CA TYR A 720 -10.68 -8.15 -40.60
C TYR A 720 -11.44 -6.96 -41.22
N GLY A 721 -11.17 -5.74 -40.76
CA GLY A 721 -11.74 -4.50 -41.30
C GLY A 721 -11.30 -4.24 -42.74
N GLU A 722 -10.00 -4.37 -43.02
CA GLU A 722 -9.43 -4.22 -44.36
C GLU A 722 -9.95 -5.29 -45.33
N ALA A 723 -9.97 -6.56 -44.91
CA ALA A 723 -10.49 -7.64 -45.73
C ALA A 723 -11.99 -7.45 -46.06
N LYS A 724 -12.78 -6.89 -45.12
CA LYS A 724 -14.16 -6.49 -45.40
C LYS A 724 -14.27 -5.37 -46.42
N LEU A 725 -13.42 -4.34 -46.33
CA LEU A 725 -13.38 -3.24 -47.31
C LEU A 725 -13.04 -3.75 -48.71
N LEU A 726 -12.26 -4.83 -48.80
CA LEU A 726 -11.92 -5.52 -50.05
C LEU A 726 -12.97 -6.54 -50.51
N ASN A 727 -14.15 -6.60 -49.89
CA ASN A 727 -15.22 -7.58 -50.16
C ASN A 727 -14.76 -9.05 -50.08
N LEU A 728 -13.71 -9.34 -49.29
CA LEU A 728 -13.27 -10.70 -49.07
C LEU A 728 -14.22 -11.40 -48.09
N LYS A 729 -14.54 -12.67 -48.38
CA LYS A 729 -15.30 -13.51 -47.45
C LYS A 729 -14.38 -14.01 -46.34
N VAL A 730 -14.50 -13.42 -45.16
CA VAL A 730 -13.66 -13.76 -43.99
C VAL A 730 -14.48 -14.51 -42.96
N GLU A 731 -14.07 -15.74 -42.61
CA GLU A 731 -14.62 -16.49 -41.48
C GLU A 731 -13.78 -16.25 -40.22
N LYS A 732 -14.46 -16.00 -39.10
CA LYS A 732 -13.84 -15.74 -37.79
C LYS A 732 -13.82 -17.03 -36.98
N LEU A 733 -12.65 -17.55 -36.62
CA LEU A 733 -12.56 -18.79 -35.85
C LEU A 733 -12.69 -18.59 -34.33
N ALA A 734 -12.14 -17.51 -33.73
CA ALA A 734 -12.54 -17.07 -32.38
C ALA A 734 -11.93 -15.70 -31.98
N TRP A 735 -12.73 -14.82 -31.37
CA TRP A 735 -12.23 -13.71 -30.56
C TRP A 735 -12.22 -14.17 -29.11
N THR A 736 -11.15 -14.81 -28.61
CA THR A 736 -11.17 -15.24 -27.21
C THR A 736 -11.22 -14.02 -26.28
N LYS A 737 -12.38 -13.75 -25.67
CA LYS A 737 -12.54 -12.81 -24.55
C LYS A 737 -11.65 -13.19 -23.35
N ASN A 738 -11.19 -14.44 -23.29
CA ASN A 738 -10.33 -15.00 -22.25
C ASN A 738 -8.91 -15.18 -22.77
N ALA A 739 -8.16 -14.08 -22.91
CA ALA A 739 -6.76 -14.11 -23.36
C ALA A 739 -5.76 -14.75 -22.36
N ALA A 740 -6.21 -15.57 -21.41
CA ALA A 740 -5.35 -16.05 -20.31
C ALA A 740 -4.97 -17.54 -20.38
N ASN A 741 -5.74 -18.43 -21.02
CA ASN A 741 -5.57 -19.88 -20.79
C ASN A 741 -5.42 -20.76 -22.05
N ASN A 742 -4.79 -20.28 -23.13
CA ASN A 742 -4.46 -21.17 -24.25
C ASN A 742 -2.97 -21.13 -24.62
N ILE A 743 -2.32 -22.26 -24.33
CA ILE A 743 -1.19 -22.90 -25.03
C ILE A 743 -0.29 -21.95 -25.83
N GLY A 744 0.85 -21.57 -25.27
CA GLY A 744 1.96 -20.99 -26.03
C GLY A 744 1.77 -19.57 -26.59
N GLY A 745 0.71 -18.84 -26.23
CA GLY A 745 0.56 -17.42 -26.57
C GLY A 745 -0.01 -17.11 -27.96
N GLN A 746 -0.62 -18.09 -28.62
CA GLN A 746 -1.16 -17.95 -29.99
C GLN A 746 -2.58 -17.35 -30.02
N THR A 747 -2.89 -16.58 -31.06
CA THR A 747 -4.26 -16.10 -31.37
C THR A 747 -4.47 -16.27 -32.87
N LEU A 748 -5.51 -17.04 -33.25
CA LEU A 748 -5.83 -17.41 -34.62
C LEU A 748 -6.95 -16.54 -35.19
#